data_AF-A0A9N7PLE2-F1
#
_entry.id   AF-A0A9N7PLE2-F1
#
_cell.length_a   1.000
_cell.length_b   1.000
_cell.length_c   1.000
_cell.angle_alpha   90.00
_cell.angle_beta   90.00
_cell.angle_gamma   90.00
#
_symmetry.space_group_name_H-M   'P 1'
#
loop_
_entity.id
_entity.type
_entity.pdbx_description
1 polymer ?
#
loop_
_entity_poly.entity_id
_entity_poly.type
_entity_poly.pdbx_seq_one_letter_code
_entity_poly.pdbx_strand_id
1 'polypeptide(L)'
;MTNITNELNKIKNAIFGKDVRQSIHDAIKECYRNASVEHDNANMEVLIARGVHETLNDRITNCEDKITNNINTVETKMNIGDKIKVSQIDKNQGKIDQTYLTDELLQQISGNAPINSIPPDKGVTTEKLADKSVTKSKIADDVQLFPHQIAPGKIVFDGLTAVKLPSSNAIVTVNKPSKLANSEYSIDITSTSSEGYGWIAQIPNNITLNEVETNTYGNKLTFIIQYSYNGTSKLSLNGRVYYKDETSETFNINNVFESATNKVAVIEVEFNKPIKSGTYLYVSPELNKTFTYTKNIYYYGGAIDDVYSKYLLDLRIDKTNRDIDVISSKIEGVTVETNHYPFSDRFISGSNVIIQTNNSTFSNNSAVLLDDKNSLGGNWWVKYHGEDNNDMPYMQIKISNSFISDIDKKIKLESYKDDGYIEFDIIIDSKKSFNVNAQIVGRYQNSLWTYFRDIPITHKGGRQVYKRKLYFEKSYLGDKLIDDYNFFAIYLVFKSRLTKEDVFYISGITNKYGSSLNPDKIKLERKNFTDKCVPYSALGDEVIKLLNYGANETKVSNEKIVFAGDSVTWGNGGLNDGYLEVIDEIVRFKYSNTVTIDQVTVNGANKIINSPKLFKSKACEIIGVDNSITFLMKSDKVKIAYAINRESKGAAICEVLVDNKVIDTFSTYNPRRKGRKTLTFNADGATRKFQLKEAFTYNHVVTHKGVSLTGELNRGSYGSKFPKGHDYMIIRALDNDEVKHTLFFKDAPAAGEIKITFDYGESITYAKTTVGELGTLLDSGLESYYGDGNVAFDPSNAVSLSSGLDFRKVDKDCFKTYNFASNKTREIKIRIKSLDPRVIPGDTPTFVFNFATDRNFEYMNAGIGGFQYNMFNKETGIINYKKLAEYEPDKIVALMGANDDWGKAEYPVYQPRIVQADYLEKNSYYWIANPIKNESNYNINDRWTDIKAFDKYSITLADNVVIGDVNKHDILIINKWGNDERYCQVRLIDSIDKSKKKITFLTPIDTELVNLDTKVHIKSIKKLGDDIDLFISKLRAYDNINPEIYLACMGVSNMNHRQLLGYREYIRYIAKKNNVKFIDMFTPTSEYQSTVERTITYEINSTGANDYIILKETENINPILRNVTVEVDGMNIFDGKNVRLSGGYGYYWNTDLTHGYKTTPTRLLLKEPIEAGKKIIVKGTTERYSGDYCHMGAETGKYLYGTTILKNLL
;
A
#
# COMPACT_ATOMS: atom_id res chain seq x y z
N MET A 1 49.01 29.61 -22.59
CA MET A 1 48.45 29.21 -23.90
C MET A 1 46.97 28.95 -23.75
N THR A 2 46.13 29.64 -24.50
CA THR A 2 44.66 29.43 -24.49
C THR A 2 44.37 28.10 -25.20
N ASN A 3 43.74 27.14 -24.51
CA ASN A 3 43.36 25.85 -25.09
C ASN A 3 42.24 26.05 -26.12
N ILE A 4 42.30 25.38 -27.28
CA ILE A 4 41.33 25.45 -28.37
C ILE A 4 39.87 25.26 -27.91
N THR A 5 39.65 24.50 -26.85
CA THR A 5 38.33 24.35 -26.19
C THR A 5 37.74 25.69 -25.75
N ASN A 6 38.56 26.62 -25.28
CA ASN A 6 38.12 27.94 -24.83
C ASN A 6 37.71 28.84 -26.00
N GLU A 7 38.35 28.72 -27.16
CA GLU A 7 37.99 29.48 -28.36
C GLU A 7 36.71 28.91 -29.02
N LEU A 8 36.55 27.58 -29.03
CA LEU A 8 35.33 26.91 -29.47
C LEU A 8 34.10 27.33 -28.65
N ASN A 9 34.27 27.46 -27.33
CA ASN A 9 33.20 27.91 -26.44
C ASN A 9 32.78 29.37 -26.69
N LYS A 10 33.69 30.25 -27.14
CA LYS A 10 33.33 31.61 -27.55
C LYS A 10 32.43 31.60 -28.80
N ILE A 11 32.71 30.72 -29.76
CA ILE A 11 31.88 30.55 -30.97
C ILE A 11 30.49 30.05 -30.60
N LYS A 12 30.38 29.09 -29.68
CA LYS A 12 29.09 28.54 -29.21
C LYS A 12 28.20 29.59 -28.55
N ASN A 13 28.81 30.58 -27.90
CA ASN A 13 28.14 31.62 -27.11
C ASN A 13 28.02 32.99 -27.81
N ALA A 14 28.47 33.13 -29.07
CA ALA A 14 28.35 34.35 -29.86
C ALA A 14 26.88 34.66 -30.27
N ILE A 15 26.55 35.84 -30.80
CA ILE A 15 25.15 36.34 -30.95
C ILE A 15 24.35 35.76 -32.16
N PHE A 16 24.88 34.77 -32.90
CA PHE A 16 24.23 34.21 -34.11
C PHE A 16 23.09 33.18 -33.86
N GLY A 17 22.62 32.43 -34.86
CA GLY A 17 21.63 31.36 -34.65
C GLY A 17 22.25 30.13 -33.98
N LYS A 18 21.55 29.48 -33.02
CA LYS A 18 22.09 28.34 -32.23
C LYS A 18 22.59 27.20 -33.11
N ASP A 19 21.85 26.86 -34.16
CA ASP A 19 22.16 25.72 -35.03
C ASP A 19 23.38 26.00 -35.93
N VAL A 20 23.55 27.25 -36.34
CA VAL A 20 24.73 27.72 -37.09
C VAL A 20 25.98 27.65 -36.21
N ARG A 21 25.90 28.09 -34.95
CA ARG A 21 27.03 28.02 -34.00
C ARG A 21 27.42 26.59 -33.68
N GLN A 22 26.45 25.70 -33.50
CA GLN A 22 26.70 24.29 -33.18
C GLN A 22 27.36 23.58 -34.37
N SER A 23 26.89 23.83 -35.60
CA SER A 23 27.49 23.25 -36.81
C SER A 23 28.95 23.70 -37.02
N ILE A 24 29.25 24.99 -36.78
CA ILE A 24 30.63 25.51 -36.87
C ILE A 24 31.51 24.94 -35.75
N HIS A 25 31.00 24.89 -34.52
CA HIS A 25 31.70 24.31 -33.38
C HIS A 25 32.09 22.85 -33.64
N ASP A 26 31.13 22.04 -34.11
CA ASP A 26 31.33 20.60 -34.29
C ASP A 26 32.25 20.31 -35.49
N ALA A 27 32.14 21.06 -36.58
CA ALA A 27 33.04 20.94 -37.72
C ALA A 27 34.50 21.26 -37.38
N ILE A 28 34.76 22.31 -36.59
CA ILE A 28 36.12 22.68 -36.17
C ILE A 28 36.68 21.64 -35.18
N LYS A 29 35.84 21.14 -34.27
CA LYS A 29 36.23 20.09 -33.33
C LYS A 29 36.61 18.80 -34.06
N GLU A 30 35.85 18.43 -35.07
CA GLU A 30 36.14 17.23 -35.89
C GLU A 30 37.39 17.41 -36.76
N CYS A 31 37.62 18.60 -37.33
CA CYS A 31 38.87 18.91 -38.02
C CYS A 31 40.10 18.75 -37.11
N TYR A 32 40.00 19.18 -35.84
CA TYR A 32 41.09 19.02 -34.88
C TYR A 32 41.29 17.56 -34.46
N ARG A 33 40.20 16.78 -34.32
CA ARG A 33 40.26 15.34 -34.05
C ARG A 33 40.92 14.60 -35.21
N ASN A 34 40.51 14.89 -36.45
CA ASN A 34 41.08 14.26 -37.64
C ASN A 34 42.57 14.61 -37.82
N ALA A 35 42.98 15.82 -37.46
CA ALA A 35 44.39 16.24 -37.48
C ALA A 35 45.25 15.66 -36.35
N SER A 36 44.68 15.06 -35.31
CA SER A 36 45.40 14.57 -34.13
C SER A 36 45.31 13.07 -33.89
N VAL A 37 44.27 12.38 -34.37
CA VAL A 37 44.03 10.95 -34.10
C VAL A 37 44.04 10.09 -35.38
N GLU A 38 43.79 10.67 -36.57
CA GLU A 38 43.59 9.89 -37.80
C GLU A 38 44.59 10.19 -38.94
N HIS A 39 45.61 11.03 -38.71
CA HIS A 39 46.70 11.28 -39.67
C HIS A 39 48.05 11.41 -38.97
N ASP A 40 49.09 10.75 -39.50
CA ASP A 40 50.51 10.64 -39.08
C ASP A 40 51.24 11.98 -38.80
N ASN A 41 50.68 12.84 -37.95
CA ASN A 41 51.28 14.10 -37.54
C ASN A 41 51.96 13.91 -36.19
N ALA A 42 53.18 13.36 -36.26
CA ALA A 42 54.03 13.10 -35.10
C ALA A 42 54.19 14.33 -34.17
N ASN A 43 54.18 15.56 -34.72
CA ASN A 43 54.30 16.77 -33.91
C ASN A 43 53.08 17.02 -33.02
N MET A 44 51.87 16.68 -33.47
CA MET A 44 50.65 16.79 -32.66
C MET A 44 50.55 15.68 -31.62
N GLU A 45 50.95 14.46 -31.98
CA GLU A 45 51.05 13.36 -31.01
C GLU A 45 52.04 13.68 -29.90
N VAL A 46 53.22 14.22 -30.24
CA VAL A 46 54.23 14.67 -29.26
C VAL A 46 53.70 15.82 -28.40
N LEU A 47 52.88 16.72 -28.96
CA LEU A 47 52.28 17.83 -28.22
C LEU A 47 51.19 17.36 -27.24
N ILE A 48 50.40 16.35 -27.61
CA ILE A 48 49.44 15.68 -26.71
C ILE A 48 50.19 14.86 -25.66
N ALA A 49 51.21 14.11 -26.07
CA ALA A 49 52.01 13.25 -25.21
C ALA A 49 52.84 14.05 -24.20
N ARG A 50 53.31 15.28 -24.49
CA ARG A 50 53.98 16.10 -23.48
C ARG A 50 53.00 16.73 -22.48
N GLY A 51 51.73 16.89 -22.84
CA GLY A 51 50.72 17.54 -21.99
C GLY A 51 51.08 18.99 -21.66
N VAL A 52 51.18 19.31 -20.36
CA VAL A 52 51.52 20.66 -19.87
C VAL A 52 53.03 20.93 -19.77
N HIS A 53 53.87 19.93 -20.07
CA HIS A 53 55.33 20.05 -20.01
C HIS A 53 55.88 20.75 -21.27
N GLU A 54 56.97 21.50 -21.14
CA GLU A 54 57.55 22.28 -22.26
C GLU A 54 57.99 21.36 -23.41
N THR A 55 58.60 20.22 -23.10
CA THR A 55 58.95 19.18 -24.06
C THR A 55 58.44 17.80 -23.61
N LEU A 56 58.32 16.86 -24.54
CA LEU A 56 58.01 15.46 -24.19
C LEU A 56 59.11 14.86 -23.31
N ASN A 57 60.36 15.28 -23.54
CA ASN A 57 61.50 14.86 -22.73
C ASN A 57 61.32 15.31 -21.27
N ASP A 58 60.86 16.53 -21.01
CA ASP A 58 60.63 17.01 -19.62
C ASP A 58 59.58 16.17 -18.89
N ARG A 59 58.54 15.72 -19.60
CA ARG A 59 57.56 14.78 -19.02
C ARG A 59 58.20 13.43 -18.73
N ILE A 60 59.00 12.90 -19.66
CA ILE A 60 59.69 11.61 -19.49
C ILE A 60 60.68 11.70 -18.33
N THR A 61 61.53 12.72 -18.27
CA THR A 61 62.46 12.94 -17.15
C THR A 61 61.72 13.11 -15.83
N ASN A 62 60.59 13.84 -15.79
CA ASN A 62 59.78 13.94 -14.57
C ASN A 62 59.19 12.57 -14.15
N CYS A 63 58.79 11.74 -15.11
CA CYS A 63 58.34 10.37 -14.86
C CYS A 63 59.50 9.48 -14.39
N GLU A 64 60.68 9.57 -15.00
CA GLU A 64 61.89 8.85 -14.62
C GLU A 64 62.37 9.27 -13.22
N ASP A 65 62.31 10.55 -12.87
CA ASP A 65 62.61 11.05 -11.53
C ASP A 65 61.60 10.53 -10.50
N LYS A 66 60.32 10.46 -10.85
CA LYS A 66 59.29 9.84 -10.00
C LYS A 66 59.50 8.34 -9.85
N ILE A 67 59.86 7.65 -10.92
CA ILE A 67 60.16 6.22 -10.90
C ILE A 67 61.43 5.95 -10.10
N THR A 68 62.49 6.73 -10.30
CA THR A 68 63.76 6.64 -9.57
C THR A 68 63.57 6.97 -8.11
N ASN A 69 62.80 8.00 -7.78
CA ASN A 69 62.42 8.29 -6.38
C ASN A 69 61.59 7.14 -5.80
N ASN A 70 60.63 6.58 -6.53
CA ASN A 70 59.88 5.40 -6.07
C ASN A 70 60.80 4.19 -5.87
N ILE A 71 61.76 3.95 -6.76
CA ILE A 71 62.76 2.87 -6.66
C ILE A 71 63.68 3.09 -5.45
N ASN A 72 64.17 4.31 -5.23
CA ASN A 72 64.99 4.65 -4.05
C ASN A 72 64.19 4.56 -2.75
N THR A 73 62.87 4.81 -2.80
CA THR A 73 61.95 4.60 -1.67
C THR A 73 61.68 3.11 -1.43
N VAL A 74 61.86 2.25 -2.44
CA VAL A 74 61.75 0.79 -2.35
C VAL A 74 63.07 0.14 -1.90
N GLU A 75 64.23 0.62 -2.36
CA GLU A 75 65.56 0.15 -1.91
C GLU A 75 65.83 0.42 -0.42
N THR A 76 65.15 1.41 0.17
CA THR A 76 65.27 1.74 1.60
C THR A 76 64.32 0.95 2.52
N LYS A 77 63.57 -0.04 2.01
CA LYS A 77 62.80 -0.98 2.83
C LYS A 77 63.35 -2.40 2.73
N MET A 78 63.78 -2.92 3.88
CA MET A 78 64.31 -4.28 4.15
C MET A 78 65.80 -4.55 3.92
N ASN A 79 66.70 -3.60 4.20
CA ASN A 79 68.09 -4.00 4.48
C ASN A 79 68.78 -3.17 5.56
N ILE A 80 68.74 -3.68 6.80
CA ILE A 80 69.74 -3.36 7.82
C ILE A 80 70.27 -4.70 8.34
N GLY A 81 71.36 -5.18 7.73
CA GLY A 81 72.30 -6.14 8.33
C GLY A 81 71.70 -7.44 8.87
N ASP A 82 71.08 -8.23 8.00
CA ASP A 82 70.51 -9.56 8.28
C ASP A 82 69.47 -9.63 9.40
N LYS A 83 68.99 -8.48 9.90
CA LYS A 83 68.00 -8.41 10.98
C LYS A 83 66.92 -7.40 10.64
N ILE A 84 65.79 -7.93 10.18
CA ILE A 84 64.54 -7.17 10.08
C ILE A 84 64.05 -6.87 11.50
N LYS A 85 63.95 -5.59 11.86
CA LYS A 85 63.30 -5.19 13.11
C LYS A 85 61.79 -5.29 12.93
N VAL A 86 61.07 -5.80 13.94
CA VAL A 86 59.60 -5.97 13.89
C VAL A 86 58.88 -4.65 13.56
N SER A 87 59.43 -3.51 13.97
CA SER A 87 58.89 -2.18 13.68
C SER A 87 58.97 -1.76 12.20
N GLN A 88 59.70 -2.49 11.37
CA GLN A 88 59.84 -2.26 9.92
C GLN A 88 58.78 -3.03 9.11
N ILE A 89 58.01 -3.91 9.74
CA ILE A 89 56.89 -4.61 9.14
C ILE A 89 55.64 -3.76 9.34
N ASP A 90 55.06 -3.26 8.23
CA ASP A 90 53.77 -2.57 8.29
C ASP A 90 52.65 -3.57 8.61
N LYS A 91 52.30 -3.63 9.89
CA LYS A 91 51.25 -4.50 10.44
C LYS A 91 49.88 -4.31 9.80
N ASN A 92 49.66 -3.23 9.04
CA ASN A 92 48.38 -2.93 8.42
C ASN A 92 48.32 -3.30 6.92
N GLN A 93 49.45 -3.64 6.28
CA GLN A 93 49.47 -3.85 4.81
C GLN A 93 50.15 -5.13 4.29
N GLY A 94 50.93 -5.89 5.10
CA GLY A 94 51.61 -7.11 4.61
C GLY A 94 51.28 -8.39 5.39
N LYS A 95 50.80 -9.45 4.71
CA LYS A 95 50.69 -10.81 5.28
C LYS A 95 51.98 -11.60 4.95
N ILE A 96 52.77 -11.94 5.96
CA ILE A 96 53.91 -12.86 5.83
C ILE A 96 53.39 -14.30 5.93
N ASP A 97 53.73 -15.14 4.96
CA ASP A 97 53.39 -16.56 4.96
C ASP A 97 54.58 -17.40 5.48
N GLN A 98 54.31 -18.60 6.03
CA GLN A 98 55.32 -19.50 6.59
C GLN A 98 56.41 -19.89 5.59
N THR A 99 56.14 -19.88 4.28
CA THR A 99 57.15 -20.19 3.24
C THR A 99 58.28 -19.18 3.19
N TYR A 100 58.10 -18.00 3.80
CA TYR A 100 59.10 -16.93 3.89
C TYR A 100 59.98 -17.03 5.15
N LEU A 101 59.75 -18.02 6.02
CA LEU A 101 60.49 -18.21 7.26
C LEU A 101 61.25 -19.54 7.22
N THR A 102 62.50 -19.54 7.65
CA THR A 102 63.32 -20.76 7.72
C THR A 102 62.75 -21.75 8.73
N ASP A 103 62.85 -23.06 8.47
CA ASP A 103 62.38 -24.10 9.39
C ASP A 103 62.96 -23.96 10.81
N GLU A 104 64.24 -23.55 10.91
CA GLU A 104 64.91 -23.32 12.20
C GLU A 104 64.26 -22.18 13.00
N LEU A 105 63.87 -21.09 12.32
CA LEU A 105 63.12 -19.99 12.93
C LEU A 105 61.68 -20.40 13.25
N LEU A 106 61.02 -21.16 12.39
CA LEU A 106 59.68 -21.72 12.66
C LEU A 106 59.71 -22.63 13.89
N GLN A 107 60.78 -23.41 14.06
CA GLN A 107 60.98 -24.31 15.19
C GLN A 107 61.34 -23.57 16.48
N GLN A 108 62.10 -22.47 16.39
CA GLN A 108 62.33 -21.57 17.53
C GLN A 108 61.04 -20.85 17.95
N ILE A 109 60.15 -20.50 16.99
CA ILE A 109 58.84 -19.90 17.27
C ILE A 109 57.87 -20.92 17.88
N SER A 110 57.85 -22.17 17.37
CA SER A 110 56.96 -23.22 17.87
C SER A 110 57.49 -23.90 19.14
N GLY A 111 58.77 -23.72 19.48
CA GLY A 111 59.44 -24.39 20.59
C GLY A 111 59.42 -25.92 20.43
N ASN A 112 59.14 -26.65 21.51
CA ASN A 112 59.03 -28.12 21.47
C ASN A 112 57.70 -28.62 20.84
N ALA A 113 56.83 -27.73 20.37
CA ALA A 113 55.58 -28.11 19.71
C ALA A 113 55.78 -28.29 18.20
N PRO A 114 55.10 -29.26 17.55
CA PRO A 114 55.17 -29.44 16.10
C PRO A 114 54.73 -28.18 15.34
N ILE A 115 55.44 -27.84 14.25
CA ILE A 115 55.25 -26.61 13.45
C ILE A 115 53.82 -26.51 12.86
N ASN A 116 53.15 -27.65 12.63
CA ASN A 116 51.73 -27.73 12.25
C ASN A 116 50.90 -28.50 13.29
N SER A 117 51.19 -28.31 14.58
CA SER A 117 50.37 -28.92 15.61
C SER A 117 49.00 -28.26 15.64
N ILE A 118 47.98 -29.07 15.36
CA ILE A 118 46.61 -28.73 15.76
C ILE A 118 46.67 -28.54 17.28
N PRO A 119 46.32 -27.36 17.79
CA PRO A 119 46.29 -27.16 19.22
C PRO A 119 45.43 -28.26 19.83
N PRO A 120 45.88 -28.95 20.90
CA PRO A 120 45.06 -29.94 21.57
C PRO A 120 43.72 -29.30 21.95
N ASP A 121 42.64 -30.06 22.02
CA ASP A 121 41.32 -29.51 22.35
C ASP A 121 41.40 -28.60 23.59
N LYS A 122 40.95 -27.35 23.42
CA LYS A 122 41.03 -26.24 24.41
C LYS A 122 42.42 -25.63 24.64
N GLY A 123 43.42 -25.94 23.82
CA GLY A 123 44.80 -25.43 23.91
C GLY A 123 44.98 -23.97 23.47
N VAL A 124 44.11 -23.49 22.56
CA VAL A 124 43.96 -22.07 22.25
C VAL A 124 42.88 -21.48 23.14
N THR A 125 43.31 -20.88 24.24
CA THR A 125 42.44 -20.09 25.10
C THR A 125 42.20 -18.72 24.48
N THR A 126 41.05 -18.12 24.74
CA THR A 126 40.66 -16.85 24.09
C THR A 126 41.50 -15.66 24.51
N GLU A 127 42.23 -15.74 25.63
CA GLU A 127 43.25 -14.77 26.04
C GLU A 127 44.45 -14.73 25.09
N LYS A 128 44.73 -15.84 24.38
CA LYS A 128 45.81 -15.94 23.39
C LYS A 128 45.41 -15.35 22.03
N LEU A 129 44.17 -14.89 21.86
CA LEU A 129 43.69 -14.23 20.64
C LEU A 129 44.02 -12.72 20.67
N ALA A 130 44.36 -12.14 19.52
CA ALA A 130 44.45 -10.70 19.37
C ALA A 130 43.04 -10.07 19.27
N ASP A 131 42.89 -8.80 19.65
CA ASP A 131 41.60 -8.10 19.62
C ASP A 131 41.01 -8.07 18.20
N LYS A 132 39.71 -8.34 18.08
CA LYS A 132 38.95 -8.42 16.81
C LYS A 132 39.52 -9.38 15.76
N SER A 133 40.44 -10.26 16.13
CA SER A 133 41.16 -11.11 15.17
C SER A 133 40.29 -12.21 14.56
N VAL A 134 39.27 -12.64 15.29
CA VAL A 134 38.27 -13.62 14.85
C VAL A 134 36.94 -12.90 14.58
N THR A 135 36.45 -12.98 13.34
CA THR A 135 35.17 -12.40 12.90
C THR A 135 34.16 -13.53 12.68
N LYS A 136 32.85 -13.23 12.64
CA LYS A 136 31.81 -14.25 12.36
C LYS A 136 32.15 -15.13 11.14
N SER A 137 32.66 -14.53 10.07
CA SER A 137 33.07 -15.22 8.85
C SER A 137 34.23 -16.22 9.01
N LYS A 138 34.96 -16.18 10.13
CA LYS A 138 36.09 -17.06 10.44
C LYS A 138 35.71 -18.20 11.39
N ILE A 139 34.44 -18.33 11.76
CA ILE A 139 33.92 -19.35 12.66
C ILE A 139 32.88 -20.16 11.87
N ALA A 140 32.95 -21.48 11.92
CA ALA A 140 31.93 -22.33 11.29
C ALA A 140 30.57 -22.16 12.00
N ASP A 141 29.47 -22.16 11.24
CA ASP A 141 28.13 -21.79 11.75
C ASP A 141 27.59 -22.72 12.85
N ASP A 142 28.23 -23.88 13.06
CA ASP A 142 27.90 -24.92 14.04
C ASP A 142 28.73 -24.85 15.34
N VAL A 143 29.73 -23.97 15.42
CA VAL A 143 30.54 -23.78 16.62
C VAL A 143 29.70 -23.11 17.71
N GLN A 144 29.32 -23.89 18.74
CA GLN A 144 28.71 -23.37 19.96
C GLN A 144 29.77 -22.68 20.83
N LEU A 145 29.87 -21.37 20.67
CA LEU A 145 30.70 -20.54 21.54
C LEU A 145 29.97 -20.25 22.84
N PHE A 146 30.46 -20.81 23.95
CA PHE A 146 29.96 -20.45 25.27
C PHE A 146 30.59 -19.11 25.72
N PRO A 147 29.78 -18.05 25.95
CA PRO A 147 30.30 -16.71 26.20
C PRO A 147 31.24 -16.60 27.42
N HIS A 148 31.14 -17.53 28.37
CA HIS A 148 31.97 -17.54 29.58
C HIS A 148 33.43 -17.96 29.34
N GLN A 149 33.78 -18.41 28.13
CA GLN A 149 35.13 -18.86 27.77
C GLN A 149 35.87 -17.85 26.88
N ILE A 150 35.29 -16.67 26.61
CA ILE A 150 35.81 -15.68 25.64
C ILE A 150 36.24 -14.39 26.32
N ALA A 151 37.52 -14.06 26.24
CA ALA A 151 38.04 -12.79 26.72
C ALA A 151 37.41 -11.59 25.95
N PRO A 152 37.07 -10.47 26.63
CA PRO A 152 36.41 -9.33 26.00
C PRO A 152 37.22 -8.73 24.83
N GLY A 153 36.53 -8.28 23.77
CA GLY A 153 37.15 -7.57 22.64
C GLY A 153 37.86 -8.44 21.59
N LYS A 154 37.96 -9.76 21.81
CA LYS A 154 38.69 -10.68 20.92
C LYS A 154 37.94 -11.10 19.66
N ILE A 155 36.60 -11.16 19.73
CA ILE A 155 35.73 -11.62 18.63
C ILE A 155 34.65 -10.57 18.33
N VAL A 156 34.39 -10.27 17.05
CA VAL A 156 33.35 -9.31 16.60
C VAL A 156 32.21 -10.06 15.91
N PHE A 157 30.98 -9.92 16.43
CA PHE A 157 29.74 -10.45 15.85
C PHE A 157 28.70 -9.36 15.59
N ASP A 158 28.14 -9.34 14.38
CA ASP A 158 26.91 -8.60 14.08
C ASP A 158 25.70 -9.41 14.58
N GLY A 159 25.00 -8.89 15.59
CA GLY A 159 23.65 -9.33 15.95
C GLY A 159 23.47 -10.19 17.21
N LEU A 160 24.51 -10.43 18.01
CA LEU A 160 24.31 -10.93 19.37
C LEU A 160 25.53 -10.57 20.23
N THR A 161 25.33 -9.73 21.24
CA THR A 161 26.37 -9.42 22.23
C THR A 161 25.81 -9.67 23.64
N ALA A 162 26.04 -10.88 24.18
CA ALA A 162 26.19 -11.03 25.62
C ALA A 162 27.65 -10.66 25.94
N VAL A 163 27.85 -9.45 26.47
CA VAL A 163 29.16 -9.00 26.97
C VAL A 163 29.17 -9.17 28.48
N LYS A 164 30.09 -9.96 29.03
CA LYS A 164 30.47 -9.88 30.43
C LYS A 164 31.24 -8.57 30.62
N LEU A 165 30.71 -7.63 31.42
CA LEU A 165 31.46 -6.42 31.77
C LEU A 165 32.53 -6.75 32.85
N PRO A 166 33.71 -6.13 32.76
CA PRO A 166 34.90 -6.54 33.50
C PRO A 166 34.87 -5.99 34.92
N SER A 167 34.52 -6.81 35.92
CA SER A 167 35.04 -6.74 37.31
C SER A 167 34.28 -7.58 38.34
N SER A 168 33.06 -8.05 38.08
CA SER A 168 32.29 -8.79 39.10
C SER A 168 31.88 -10.19 38.63
N ASN A 169 31.82 -11.15 39.56
CA ASN A 169 31.45 -12.56 39.35
C ASN A 169 29.96 -12.77 38.99
N ALA A 170 29.36 -11.83 38.27
CA ALA A 170 27.94 -11.83 37.92
C ALA A 170 27.61 -12.83 36.79
N ILE A 171 26.65 -13.73 37.02
CA ILE A 171 25.96 -14.50 35.96
C ILE A 171 24.59 -13.83 35.74
N VAL A 172 24.33 -13.32 34.54
CA VAL A 172 22.99 -12.83 34.14
C VAL A 172 22.45 -13.80 33.10
N THR A 173 21.34 -14.46 33.39
CA THR A 173 20.70 -15.39 32.47
C THR A 173 19.68 -14.61 31.64
N VAL A 174 19.96 -14.43 30.35
CA VAL A 174 18.98 -13.92 29.38
C VAL A 174 18.30 -15.15 28.79
N ASN A 175 17.05 -15.40 29.17
CA ASN A 175 16.29 -16.50 28.58
C ASN A 175 15.86 -16.13 27.16
N LYS A 176 15.84 -17.12 26.27
CA LYS A 176 15.51 -16.98 24.84
C LYS A 176 14.17 -16.22 24.68
N PRO A 177 14.03 -15.31 23.70
CA PRO A 177 12.76 -14.64 23.46
C PRO A 177 11.64 -15.65 23.25
N SER A 178 10.61 -15.60 24.10
CA SER A 178 9.40 -16.42 24.00
C SER A 178 8.31 -15.62 23.28
N LYS A 179 7.69 -16.23 22.27
CA LYS A 179 6.62 -15.64 21.47
C LYS A 179 5.30 -15.75 22.23
N LEU A 180 4.65 -14.61 22.47
CA LEU A 180 3.33 -14.54 23.09
C LEU A 180 2.22 -14.62 22.01
N ALA A 181 0.99 -14.94 22.41
CA ALA A 181 -0.17 -15.19 21.52
C ALA A 181 -0.51 -14.05 20.53
N ASN A 182 0.09 -12.86 20.69
CA ASN A 182 -0.21 -11.65 19.94
C ASN A 182 0.99 -11.13 19.11
N SER A 183 1.95 -11.98 18.74
CA SER A 183 3.17 -11.61 17.99
C SER A 183 4.14 -10.70 18.75
N GLU A 184 4.04 -10.64 20.08
CA GLU A 184 4.98 -9.92 20.94
C GLU A 184 6.05 -10.88 21.48
N TYR A 185 7.30 -10.41 21.62
CA TYR A 185 8.42 -11.19 22.14
C TYR A 185 8.75 -10.73 23.56
N SER A 186 8.83 -11.65 24.53
CA SER A 186 9.31 -11.33 25.87
C SER A 186 10.76 -11.73 26.08
N ILE A 187 11.55 -10.84 26.71
CA ILE A 187 12.91 -11.16 27.16
C ILE A 187 12.96 -11.04 28.68
N ASP A 188 13.42 -12.12 29.32
CA ASP A 188 13.60 -12.19 30.77
C ASP A 188 15.06 -11.96 31.14
N ILE A 189 15.27 -11.02 32.05
CA ILE A 189 16.58 -10.71 32.64
C ILE A 189 16.51 -11.11 34.11
N THR A 190 17.25 -12.16 34.49
CA THR A 190 17.39 -12.57 35.88
C THR A 190 18.80 -12.26 36.37
N SER A 191 18.91 -11.47 37.44
CA SER A 191 20.21 -11.20 38.08
C SER A 191 20.52 -12.29 39.10
N THR A 192 21.71 -12.90 39.04
CA THR A 192 22.18 -13.85 40.07
C THR A 192 23.33 -13.29 40.93
N SER A 193 23.58 -11.98 40.83
CA SER A 193 24.55 -11.27 41.68
C SER A 193 24.07 -9.87 42.04
N SER A 194 24.59 -9.27 43.11
CA SER A 194 24.22 -7.92 43.57
C SER A 194 24.73 -6.77 42.68
N GLU A 195 25.60 -7.05 41.69
CA GLU A 195 26.34 -6.02 40.93
C GLU A 195 26.22 -6.16 39.39
N GLY A 196 25.27 -6.96 38.89
CA GLY A 196 25.12 -7.25 37.45
C GLY A 196 24.18 -6.30 36.68
N TYR A 197 24.50 -6.03 35.41
CA TYR A 197 23.64 -5.29 34.47
C TYR A 197 23.17 -6.21 33.32
N GLY A 198 21.90 -6.12 32.94
CA GLY A 198 21.31 -6.82 31.79
C GLY A 198 20.85 -5.87 30.68
N TRP A 199 21.00 -6.27 29.42
CA TRP A 199 20.67 -5.47 28.24
C TRP A 199 19.19 -5.56 27.91
N ILE A 200 18.51 -4.42 27.78
CA ILE A 200 17.11 -4.37 27.31
C ILE A 200 16.98 -3.95 25.84
N ALA A 201 18.04 -3.41 25.23
CA ALA A 201 18.08 -3.09 23.80
C ALA A 201 19.53 -2.92 23.28
N GLN A 202 19.85 -3.60 22.18
CA GLN A 202 20.89 -3.20 21.23
C GLN A 202 20.15 -2.77 19.96
N ILE A 203 20.28 -1.51 19.54
CA ILE A 203 19.71 -1.05 18.25
C ILE A 203 20.57 -1.66 17.13
N PRO A 204 20.09 -2.65 16.35
CA PRO A 204 20.82 -3.16 15.21
C PRO A 204 20.64 -2.18 14.04
N ASN A 205 21.60 -2.10 13.12
CA ASN A 205 21.38 -1.46 11.81
C ASN A 205 20.27 -2.14 10.96
N ASN A 206 19.66 -3.22 11.45
CA ASN A 206 18.81 -4.13 10.69
C ASN A 206 17.46 -4.46 11.35
N ILE A 207 16.85 -3.55 12.12
CA ILE A 207 15.38 -3.58 12.26
C ILE A 207 14.84 -2.74 11.11
N THR A 208 14.40 -3.41 10.05
CA THR A 208 13.64 -2.80 8.96
C THR A 208 12.25 -2.40 9.50
N LEU A 209 12.19 -1.30 10.24
CA LEU A 209 11.10 -0.36 10.00
C LEU A 209 11.21 -0.04 8.51
N ASN A 210 10.09 -0.09 7.78
CA ASN A 210 10.05 0.46 6.43
C ASN A 210 10.87 1.75 6.44
N GLU A 211 11.88 1.88 5.58
CA GLU A 211 12.61 3.14 5.39
C GLU A 211 11.58 4.21 5.01
N VAL A 212 10.95 4.81 6.01
CA VAL A 212 10.75 6.23 6.03
C VAL A 212 12.16 6.72 6.28
N GLU A 213 12.81 7.28 5.26
CA GLU A 213 13.93 8.18 5.47
C GLU A 213 13.41 9.33 6.35
N THR A 214 13.40 9.14 7.67
CA THR A 214 13.26 10.26 8.58
C THR A 214 14.61 10.96 8.55
N ASN A 215 14.74 11.98 7.70
CA ASN A 215 15.88 12.90 7.67
C ASN A 215 16.06 13.70 8.98
N THR A 216 15.27 13.43 10.01
CA THR A 216 15.25 14.13 11.29
C THR A 216 16.01 13.37 12.36
N TYR A 217 17.28 13.75 12.52
CA TYR A 217 18.08 13.41 13.69
C TYR A 217 17.75 14.38 14.82
N GLY A 218 17.00 13.91 15.83
CA GLY A 218 16.60 14.70 16.99
C GLY A 218 17.63 14.72 18.13
N ASN A 219 17.45 15.64 19.07
CA ASN A 219 18.21 15.70 20.32
C ASN A 219 17.41 15.11 21.51
N LYS A 220 16.13 14.75 21.31
CA LYS A 220 15.29 14.08 22.30
C LYS A 220 15.04 12.62 21.93
N LEU A 221 15.13 11.74 22.91
CA LEU A 221 14.90 10.30 22.78
C LEU A 221 13.80 9.85 23.73
N THR A 222 12.71 9.33 23.17
CA THR A 222 11.56 8.83 23.94
C THR A 222 11.43 7.32 23.79
N PHE A 223 11.28 6.60 24.91
CA PHE A 223 11.05 5.16 24.98
C PHE A 223 9.72 4.85 25.66
N ILE A 224 9.01 3.85 25.12
CA ILE A 224 7.85 3.25 25.74
C ILE A 224 8.17 1.78 25.96
N ILE A 225 8.25 1.34 27.22
CA ILE A 225 8.63 -0.02 27.59
C ILE A 225 7.48 -0.65 28.38
N GLN A 226 6.92 -1.74 27.86
CA GLN A 226 6.02 -2.59 28.63
C GLN A 226 6.83 -3.67 29.34
N TYR A 227 6.68 -3.76 30.67
CA TYR A 227 7.51 -4.61 31.54
C TYR A 227 6.73 -5.28 32.67
N SER A 228 7.31 -6.35 33.21
CA SER A 228 6.98 -6.97 34.48
C SER A 228 8.25 -7.10 35.31
N TYR A 229 8.22 -6.72 36.58
CA TYR A 229 9.35 -6.79 37.49
C TYR A 229 8.90 -7.31 38.85
N ASN A 230 9.61 -8.30 39.41
CA ASN A 230 9.22 -8.98 40.65
C ASN A 230 10.13 -8.68 41.86
N GLY A 231 10.96 -7.64 41.78
CA GLY A 231 11.81 -7.19 42.88
C GLY A 231 11.10 -6.31 43.90
N THR A 232 11.85 -5.84 44.89
CA THR A 232 11.33 -5.09 46.05
C THR A 232 11.70 -3.60 46.03
N SER A 233 12.76 -3.25 45.31
CA SER A 233 13.30 -1.91 45.12
C SER A 233 12.98 -1.39 43.72
N LYS A 234 13.02 -0.07 43.53
CA LYS A 234 12.89 0.50 42.18
C LYS A 234 14.20 0.34 41.42
N LEU A 235 14.13 0.07 40.12
CA LEU A 235 15.29 -0.05 39.24
C LEU A 235 15.51 1.22 38.43
N SER A 236 16.77 1.62 38.32
CA SER A 236 17.21 2.68 37.42
C SER A 236 17.43 2.14 36.00
N LEU A 237 17.07 2.95 35.00
CA LEU A 237 17.49 2.72 33.62
C LEU A 237 18.83 3.41 33.39
N ASN A 238 19.76 2.73 32.78
CA ASN A 238 21.02 3.32 32.35
C ASN A 238 21.18 3.17 30.83
N GLY A 239 21.96 4.03 30.21
CA GLY A 239 22.22 3.94 28.78
C GLY A 239 23.47 4.66 28.30
N ARG A 240 23.87 4.37 27.05
CA ARG A 240 24.91 5.09 26.31
C ARG A 240 24.37 5.50 24.94
N VAL A 241 24.48 6.78 24.62
CA VAL A 241 24.10 7.35 23.33
C VAL A 241 25.34 7.75 22.53
N TYR A 242 25.27 7.63 21.21
CA TYR A 242 26.31 8.07 20.28
C TYR A 242 25.80 9.24 19.47
N TYR A 243 26.66 10.23 19.24
CA TYR A 243 26.37 11.43 18.48
C TYR A 243 26.88 11.33 17.05
N LYS A 244 26.39 12.23 16.18
CA LYS A 244 26.83 12.27 14.77
C LYS A 244 28.33 12.46 14.59
N ASP A 245 28.96 13.19 15.49
CA ASP A 245 30.42 13.44 15.52
C ASP A 245 31.23 12.25 16.06
N GLU A 246 30.59 11.08 16.20
CA GLU A 246 31.14 9.84 16.75
C GLU A 246 31.54 9.90 18.24
N THR A 247 31.24 11.00 18.93
CA THR A 247 31.35 11.07 20.39
C THR A 247 30.20 10.32 21.06
N SER A 248 30.36 9.93 22.33
CA SER A 248 29.32 9.21 23.08
C SER A 248 29.20 9.74 24.49
N GLU A 249 28.00 9.67 25.06
CA GLU A 249 27.77 9.94 26.48
C GLU A 249 26.91 8.86 27.13
N THR A 250 27.06 8.70 28.44
CA THR A 250 26.26 7.79 29.27
C THR A 250 25.25 8.57 30.09
N PHE A 251 24.04 8.03 30.22
CA PHE A 251 23.00 8.61 31.05
C PHE A 251 22.42 7.56 32.00
N ASN A 252 21.88 8.03 33.11
CA ASN A 252 21.18 7.23 34.11
C ASN A 252 19.88 7.95 34.50
N ILE A 253 18.80 7.18 34.59
CA ILE A 253 17.49 7.64 35.02
C ILE A 253 17.10 6.79 36.21
N ASN A 254 17.02 7.43 37.37
CA ASN A 254 16.80 6.71 38.61
C ASN A 254 15.35 6.27 38.79
N ASN A 255 15.15 5.09 39.38
CA ASN A 255 13.85 4.61 39.87
C ASN A 255 12.73 4.52 38.82
N VAL A 256 13.07 4.17 37.59
CA VAL A 256 12.15 4.07 36.43
C VAL A 256 11.18 2.90 36.56
N PHE A 257 11.69 1.73 36.93
CA PHE A 257 10.90 0.51 36.99
C PHE A 257 10.60 0.14 38.44
N GLU A 258 9.37 -0.18 38.76
CA GLU A 258 8.97 -0.63 40.09
C GLU A 258 8.33 -2.02 40.02
N SER A 259 8.21 -2.69 41.17
CA SER A 259 7.58 -4.00 41.25
C SER A 259 6.16 -3.96 40.66
N ALA A 260 5.93 -4.63 39.54
CA ALA A 260 4.67 -4.58 38.80
C ALA A 260 4.58 -5.70 37.77
N THR A 261 3.35 -6.07 37.39
CA THR A 261 3.09 -6.99 36.27
C THR A 261 2.45 -6.21 35.13
N ASN A 262 2.97 -6.34 33.91
CA ASN A 262 2.47 -5.67 32.69
C ASN A 262 2.28 -4.15 32.80
N LYS A 263 3.25 -3.48 33.42
CA LYS A 263 3.28 -2.02 33.53
C LYS A 263 3.96 -1.39 32.31
N VAL A 264 3.52 -0.19 31.94
CA VAL A 264 4.18 0.61 30.89
C VAL A 264 4.98 1.74 31.55
N ALA A 265 6.27 1.84 31.21
CA ALA A 265 7.13 2.97 31.52
C ALA A 265 7.31 3.84 30.27
N VAL A 266 7.17 5.14 30.46
CA VAL A 266 7.44 6.15 29.44
C VAL A 266 8.63 6.95 29.91
N ILE A 267 9.64 7.05 29.07
CA ILE A 267 10.94 7.58 29.45
C ILE A 267 11.37 8.54 28.36
N GLU A 268 11.62 9.79 28.74
CA GLU A 268 12.12 10.81 27.82
C GLU A 268 13.47 11.31 28.32
N VAL A 269 14.44 11.35 27.40
CA VAL A 269 15.77 11.88 27.68
C VAL A 269 16.11 12.88 26.60
N GLU A 270 16.45 14.09 27.01
CA GLU A 270 16.91 15.12 26.10
C GLU A 270 18.43 15.29 26.21
N PHE A 271 19.06 15.45 25.06
CA PHE A 271 20.49 15.53 24.87
C PHE A 271 20.84 16.86 24.23
N ASN A 272 22.07 17.32 24.47
CA ASN A 272 22.51 18.62 23.96
C ASN A 272 22.96 18.59 22.49
N LYS A 273 23.01 17.39 21.89
CA LYS A 273 23.48 17.17 20.50
C LYS A 273 22.57 16.18 19.76
N PRO A 274 22.50 16.26 18.41
CA PRO A 274 21.76 15.29 17.60
C PRO A 274 22.36 13.88 17.68
N ILE A 275 21.48 12.90 17.90
CA ILE A 275 21.83 11.50 18.15
C ILE A 275 22.10 10.76 16.82
N LYS A 276 23.13 9.89 16.78
CA LYS A 276 23.43 8.93 15.69
C LYS A 276 22.69 7.61 15.96
N SER A 277 22.27 6.91 14.91
CA SER A 277 21.62 5.61 15.02
C SER A 277 22.51 4.62 15.81
N GLY A 278 21.98 4.07 16.91
CA GLY A 278 22.71 3.16 17.81
C GLY A 278 22.78 3.69 19.25
N THR A 279 21.87 3.25 20.13
CA THR A 279 21.85 3.58 21.57
C THR A 279 21.76 2.28 22.35
N TYR A 280 22.45 2.20 23.49
CA TYR A 280 22.42 1.03 24.36
C TYR A 280 21.69 1.35 25.66
N LEU A 281 20.85 0.43 26.11
CA LEU A 281 20.09 0.54 27.34
C LEU A 281 20.28 -0.69 28.22
N TYR A 282 20.44 -0.46 29.52
CA TYR A 282 20.70 -1.51 30.51
C TYR A 282 19.97 -1.25 31.83
N VAL A 283 19.53 -2.34 32.46
CA VAL A 283 18.85 -2.36 33.77
C VAL A 283 19.55 -3.35 34.69
N SER A 284 19.49 -3.12 36.00
CA SER A 284 20.05 -4.01 37.02
C SER A 284 18.97 -4.54 37.93
N PRO A 285 18.37 -5.70 37.65
CA PRO A 285 17.45 -6.35 38.58
C PRO A 285 18.14 -6.71 39.89
N GLU A 286 17.38 -6.73 40.98
CA GLU A 286 17.84 -7.26 42.27
C GLU A 286 18.27 -8.74 42.16
N LEU A 287 19.12 -9.16 43.11
CA LEU A 287 19.56 -10.54 43.22
C LEU A 287 18.36 -11.52 43.26
N ASN A 288 18.36 -12.49 42.35
CA ASN A 288 17.33 -13.51 42.13
C ASN A 288 15.95 -12.96 41.73
N LYS A 289 15.90 -11.73 41.20
CA LYS A 289 14.68 -11.11 40.66
C LYS A 289 14.74 -11.04 39.14
N THR A 290 13.56 -11.13 38.53
CA THR A 290 13.35 -11.13 37.08
C THR A 290 12.70 -9.84 36.64
N PHE A 291 13.30 -9.22 35.64
CA PHE A 291 12.72 -8.15 34.86
C PHE A 291 12.41 -8.68 33.45
N THR A 292 11.14 -8.71 33.11
CA THR A 292 10.62 -9.12 31.80
C THR A 292 10.15 -7.89 31.04
N TYR A 293 10.48 -7.75 29.76
CA TYR A 293 9.85 -6.75 28.89
C TYR A 293 9.28 -7.39 27.63
N THR A 294 8.14 -6.90 27.16
CA THR A 294 7.36 -7.50 26.05
C THR A 294 7.31 -6.62 24.80
N LYS A 295 7.50 -5.30 24.97
CA LYS A 295 7.39 -4.32 23.87
C LYS A 295 8.23 -3.09 24.15
N ASN A 296 8.94 -2.63 23.13
CA ASN A 296 9.64 -1.35 23.13
C ASN A 296 9.26 -0.56 21.86
N ILE A 297 8.90 0.72 22.02
CA ILE A 297 8.76 1.68 20.93
C ILE A 297 9.69 2.85 21.24
N TYR A 298 10.43 3.33 20.24
CA TYR A 298 11.31 4.48 20.38
C TYR A 298 11.07 5.54 19.29
N TYR A 299 11.36 6.80 19.62
CA TYR A 299 11.24 7.94 18.72
C TYR A 299 12.39 8.94 18.94
N TYR A 300 12.89 9.51 17.84
CA TYR A 300 13.86 10.62 17.84
C TYR A 300 13.11 11.91 17.49
N GLY A 301 12.91 12.79 18.46
CA GLY A 301 12.09 14.01 18.33
C GLY A 301 12.89 15.31 18.39
N GLY A 302 12.30 16.38 17.85
CA GLY A 302 12.67 17.77 18.16
C GLY A 302 11.92 18.28 19.40
N ALA A 303 12.32 19.45 19.92
CA ALA A 303 11.87 20.00 21.20
C ALA A 303 10.35 20.28 21.38
N ILE A 304 9.51 19.96 20.39
CA ILE A 304 8.07 20.32 20.37
C ILE A 304 7.13 19.12 20.10
N ASP A 305 7.65 17.90 19.92
CA ASP A 305 6.85 16.73 19.60
C ASP A 305 6.62 15.85 20.84
N ASP A 306 5.41 15.88 21.42
CA ASP A 306 4.99 14.92 22.45
C ASP A 306 4.30 13.70 21.80
N VAL A 307 4.92 12.53 21.96
CA VAL A 307 4.55 11.21 21.42
C VAL A 307 3.13 10.78 21.80
N TYR A 308 2.52 11.36 22.84
CA TYR A 308 1.17 10.98 23.31
C TYR A 308 0.02 11.82 22.74
N SER A 309 0.30 13.00 22.19
CA SER A 309 -0.72 14.05 22.01
C SER A 309 -1.49 13.99 20.69
N LYS A 310 -0.85 13.59 19.59
CA LYS A 310 -1.44 13.71 18.25
C LYS A 310 -2.02 12.38 17.73
N TYR A 311 -1.17 11.35 17.65
CA TYR A 311 -1.51 10.09 16.99
C TYR A 311 -2.62 9.27 17.69
N LEU A 312 -2.59 9.18 19.03
CA LEU A 312 -3.57 8.41 19.80
C LEU A 312 -4.91 9.13 19.97
N LEU A 313 -4.92 10.46 19.93
CA LEU A 313 -6.14 11.26 20.02
C LEU A 313 -6.86 11.30 18.66
N ASP A 314 -6.13 11.50 17.56
CA ASP A 314 -6.66 11.49 16.19
C ASP A 314 -7.35 10.16 15.86
N LEU A 315 -6.70 9.03 16.18
CA LEU A 315 -7.28 7.69 16.01
C LEU A 315 -8.56 7.44 16.84
N ARG A 316 -8.69 8.08 18.00
CA ARG A 316 -9.83 7.89 18.92
C ARG A 316 -11.00 8.83 18.59
N ILE A 317 -10.73 10.03 18.11
CA ILE A 317 -11.74 11.00 17.68
C ILE A 317 -12.37 10.56 16.36
N ASP A 318 -11.59 10.06 15.40
CA ASP A 318 -12.13 9.54 14.13
C ASP A 318 -12.91 8.23 14.32
N LYS A 319 -12.58 7.42 15.33
CA LYS A 319 -13.39 6.25 15.72
C LYS A 319 -14.72 6.68 16.36
N THR A 320 -14.70 7.65 17.26
CA THR A 320 -15.89 8.11 18.01
C THR A 320 -16.92 8.84 17.14
N ASN A 321 -16.49 9.61 16.13
CA ASN A 321 -17.40 10.31 15.23
C ASN A 321 -18.09 9.37 14.23
N ARG A 322 -17.39 8.32 13.75
CA ARG A 322 -17.98 7.27 12.90
C ARG A 322 -19.08 6.49 13.62
N ASP A 323 -18.95 6.30 14.94
CA ASP A 323 -19.96 5.62 15.75
C ASP A 323 -21.16 6.52 16.10
N ILE A 324 -21.07 7.85 15.93
CA ILE A 324 -22.17 8.80 16.19
C ILE A 324 -23.12 8.90 14.99
N ASP A 325 -22.59 8.92 13.77
CA ASP A 325 -23.40 9.01 12.54
C ASP A 325 -24.20 7.73 12.24
N VAL A 326 -23.75 6.58 12.77
CA VAL A 326 -24.46 5.29 12.71
C VAL A 326 -25.60 5.18 13.74
N ILE A 327 -25.56 5.95 14.83
CA ILE A 327 -26.60 5.94 15.87
C ILE A 327 -27.69 6.98 15.59
N SER A 328 -27.35 8.15 15.04
CA SER A 328 -28.33 9.17 14.65
C SER A 328 -29.28 8.69 13.53
N SER A 329 -28.80 7.85 12.63
CA SER A 329 -29.59 7.24 11.54
C SER A 329 -30.49 6.08 11.97
N LYS A 330 -30.34 5.55 13.20
CA LYS A 330 -31.20 4.48 13.76
C LYS A 330 -32.29 4.98 14.71
N ILE A 331 -32.40 6.29 14.91
CA ILE A 331 -33.47 6.94 15.70
C ILE A 331 -34.45 7.68 14.74
N GLU A 332 -34.60 7.22 13.49
CA GLU A 332 -35.76 7.58 12.66
C GLU A 332 -36.94 6.68 13.06
N GLY A 333 -37.64 7.08 14.12
CA GLY A 333 -38.82 6.36 14.60
C GLY A 333 -39.60 7.02 15.73
N VAL A 334 -39.20 8.20 16.20
CA VAL A 334 -39.98 8.96 17.18
C VAL A 334 -40.41 10.28 16.53
N THR A 335 -41.65 10.28 16.05
CA THR A 335 -42.38 11.46 15.60
C THR A 335 -42.53 12.44 16.76
N VAL A 336 -41.99 13.64 16.63
CA VAL A 336 -42.48 14.81 17.39
C VAL A 336 -42.78 15.89 16.37
N GLU A 337 -44.04 16.32 16.39
CA GLU A 337 -44.68 17.16 15.38
C GLU A 337 -43.92 18.45 15.07
N THR A 338 -43.83 18.72 13.77
CA THR A 338 -43.44 19.99 13.18
C THR A 338 -44.46 21.08 13.53
N ASN A 339 -44.02 22.19 14.13
CA ASN A 339 -44.69 23.49 13.97
C ASN A 339 -43.71 24.66 13.97
N HIS A 340 -44.07 25.67 13.18
CA HIS A 340 -43.27 26.76 12.62
C HIS A 340 -42.91 27.94 13.58
N TYR A 341 -41.70 28.51 13.38
CA TYR A 341 -41.21 29.88 13.71
C TYR A 341 -41.20 30.36 15.19
N PRO A 342 -40.51 31.48 15.54
CA PRO A 342 -39.11 31.90 15.33
C PRO A 342 -38.36 32.07 16.68
N PHE A 343 -37.09 32.49 16.64
CA PHE A 343 -36.36 32.98 17.82
C PHE A 343 -37.20 33.91 18.71
N SER A 344 -37.55 33.48 19.91
CA SER A 344 -37.72 34.38 21.06
C SER A 344 -37.72 33.62 22.38
N ASP A 345 -37.10 34.25 23.36
CA ASP A 345 -36.98 33.83 24.75
C ASP A 345 -38.32 33.47 25.38
N ARG A 346 -38.42 32.27 25.96
CA ARG A 346 -39.18 31.97 27.19
C ARG A 346 -38.89 30.56 27.68
N PHE A 347 -38.13 30.48 28.78
CA PHE A 347 -38.20 29.35 29.70
C PHE A 347 -39.57 29.37 30.38
N ILE A 348 -40.29 28.24 30.36
CA ILE A 348 -41.25 27.91 31.42
C ILE A 348 -40.99 26.48 31.88
N SER A 349 -40.82 26.41 33.20
CA SER A 349 -40.70 25.26 34.08
C SER A 349 -41.59 24.06 33.76
N GLY A 350 -41.06 22.87 33.99
CA GLY A 350 -41.86 21.65 34.12
C GLY A 350 -41.07 20.43 33.72
N SER A 351 -40.55 19.72 34.73
CA SER A 351 -40.28 18.29 34.80
C SER A 351 -40.17 17.54 33.46
N ASN A 352 -38.97 17.08 33.11
CA ASN A 352 -38.81 15.80 32.40
C ASN A 352 -37.40 15.23 32.65
N VAL A 353 -37.30 14.60 33.81
CA VAL A 353 -36.61 13.32 33.97
C VAL A 353 -37.26 12.32 33.02
N ILE A 354 -36.49 11.58 32.22
CA ILE A 354 -36.93 10.25 31.74
C ILE A 354 -36.03 9.22 32.44
N ILE A 355 -36.51 8.75 33.59
CA ILE A 355 -36.23 7.41 34.10
C ILE A 355 -37.31 6.51 33.51
N GLN A 356 -36.91 5.42 32.86
CA GLN A 356 -37.73 4.23 32.79
C GLN A 356 -36.89 3.02 33.21
N THR A 357 -36.87 2.77 34.52
CA THR A 357 -36.77 1.40 35.02
C THR A 357 -38.19 0.88 35.13
N ASN A 358 -38.50 -0.20 34.42
CA ASN A 358 -39.21 -1.36 34.95
C ASN A 358 -39.22 -2.49 33.90
N ASN A 359 -38.53 -3.57 34.25
CA ASN A 359 -38.63 -4.91 33.66
C ASN A 359 -38.13 -5.13 32.23
N SER A 360 -36.82 -4.95 32.02
CA SER A 360 -35.95 -6.00 31.45
C SER A 360 -34.49 -5.59 31.65
N THR A 361 -33.73 -6.46 32.31
CA THR A 361 -32.34 -6.28 32.71
C THR A 361 -31.42 -6.02 31.50
N PHE A 362 -30.95 -4.77 31.36
CA PHE A 362 -29.75 -4.44 30.59
C PHE A 362 -28.56 -4.34 31.55
N SER A 363 -27.69 -5.36 31.53
CA SER A 363 -26.43 -5.38 32.24
C SER A 363 -25.33 -4.69 31.41
N ASN A 364 -25.05 -3.43 31.73
CA ASN A 364 -23.72 -2.82 31.57
C ASN A 364 -23.60 -1.64 32.55
N ASN A 365 -23.41 -2.01 33.82
CA ASN A 365 -23.37 -1.17 35.01
C ASN A 365 -22.12 -0.29 35.05
N SER A 366 -22.26 1.05 35.17
CA SER A 366 -21.25 1.88 35.90
C SER A 366 -21.50 3.38 36.13
N ALA A 367 -22.67 3.97 35.88
CA ALA A 367 -22.97 5.34 36.30
C ALA A 367 -24.47 5.50 36.53
N VAL A 368 -24.83 6.12 37.65
CA VAL A 368 -26.20 6.38 38.08
C VAL A 368 -26.34 7.87 38.34
N LEU A 369 -27.29 8.51 37.66
CA LEU A 369 -27.71 9.88 37.98
C LEU A 369 -28.55 9.81 39.26
N LEU A 370 -28.24 10.65 40.25
CA LEU A 370 -28.99 10.68 41.51
C LEU A 370 -29.91 11.92 41.47
N ASP A 371 -31.23 11.72 41.53
CA ASP A 371 -32.25 12.76 41.33
C ASP A 371 -32.55 13.60 42.59
N ASP A 372 -31.98 13.26 43.74
CA ASP A 372 -32.28 13.99 44.97
C ASP A 372 -31.35 15.19 45.19
N LYS A 373 -31.93 16.35 45.55
CA LYS A 373 -31.19 17.50 46.09
C LYS A 373 -30.28 17.00 47.22
N ASN A 374 -28.98 17.19 47.08
CA ASN A 374 -28.07 16.85 48.17
C ASN A 374 -28.23 17.85 49.35
N SER A 375 -27.65 17.51 50.50
CA SER A 375 -27.64 18.32 51.73
C SER A 375 -27.01 19.72 51.60
N LEU A 376 -26.59 20.11 50.39
CA LEU A 376 -25.94 21.38 50.07
C LEU A 376 -26.72 22.18 49.00
N GLY A 377 -27.95 21.79 48.68
CA GLY A 377 -28.87 22.58 47.86
C GLY A 377 -28.57 22.61 46.36
N GLY A 378 -27.68 21.75 45.85
CA GLY A 378 -27.40 21.61 44.42
C GLY A 378 -28.35 20.62 43.73
N ASN A 379 -28.77 20.93 42.50
CA ASN A 379 -29.87 20.23 41.83
C ASN A 379 -29.50 18.88 41.14
N TRP A 380 -28.22 18.52 40.91
CA TRP A 380 -27.86 17.25 40.21
C TRP A 380 -26.46 16.72 40.56
N TRP A 381 -26.26 15.39 40.60
CA TRP A 381 -24.99 14.69 40.89
C TRP A 381 -24.89 13.36 40.12
N VAL A 382 -23.68 12.97 39.68
CA VAL A 382 -23.42 11.72 38.94
C VAL A 382 -22.57 10.80 39.81
N LYS A 383 -23.13 9.66 40.21
CA LYS A 383 -22.40 8.62 40.95
C LYS A 383 -21.85 7.58 39.96
N TYR A 384 -20.54 7.37 39.96
CA TYR A 384 -19.90 6.37 39.12
C TYR A 384 -19.78 5.05 39.91
N HIS A 385 -20.15 3.93 39.29
CA HIS A 385 -20.22 2.61 39.88
C HIS A 385 -19.42 1.60 39.06
N GLY A 386 -18.09 1.66 39.03
CA GLY A 386 -17.29 0.68 38.27
C GLY A 386 -17.62 -0.78 38.64
N GLU A 387 -17.97 -1.61 37.64
CA GLU A 387 -17.72 -3.05 37.71
C GLU A 387 -16.30 -3.32 37.19
N ASP A 388 -15.64 -4.38 37.68
CA ASP A 388 -14.23 -4.73 37.51
C ASP A 388 -13.80 -5.02 36.04
N ASN A 389 -13.99 -4.05 35.14
CA ASN A 389 -13.50 -4.08 33.76
C ASN A 389 -12.32 -3.12 33.59
N ASN A 390 -11.38 -3.52 32.74
CA ASN A 390 -10.03 -2.97 32.59
C ASN A 390 -9.91 -1.56 31.97
N ASP A 391 -11.00 -0.81 31.80
CA ASP A 391 -11.01 0.46 31.04
C ASP A 391 -10.86 1.72 31.91
N MET A 392 -10.21 2.76 31.36
CA MET A 392 -10.14 4.10 31.97
C MET A 392 -11.38 4.91 31.57
N PRO A 393 -12.19 5.37 32.53
CA PRO A 393 -13.41 6.11 32.20
C PRO A 393 -13.12 7.52 31.69
N TYR A 394 -14.04 8.06 30.90
CA TYR A 394 -14.12 9.50 30.64
C TYR A 394 -15.58 9.96 30.72
N MET A 395 -15.78 11.24 31.01
CA MET A 395 -17.10 11.87 31.10
C MET A 395 -17.16 13.07 30.15
N GLN A 396 -18.27 13.23 29.43
CA GLN A 396 -18.52 14.35 28.54
C GLN A 396 -19.65 15.22 29.07
N ILE A 397 -19.46 16.54 29.01
CA ILE A 397 -20.43 17.54 29.45
C ILE A 397 -20.60 18.55 28.34
N LYS A 398 -21.77 18.57 27.71
CA LYS A 398 -22.04 19.48 26.59
C LYS A 398 -22.54 20.82 27.12
N ILE A 399 -21.92 21.91 26.68
CA ILE A 399 -22.31 23.28 27.02
C ILE A 399 -23.38 23.74 26.02
N SER A 400 -24.48 24.32 26.52
CA SER A 400 -25.59 24.74 25.65
C SER A 400 -25.20 25.88 24.71
N ASN A 401 -25.69 25.84 23.48
CA ASN A 401 -25.46 26.90 22.48
C ASN A 401 -26.02 28.25 22.94
N SER A 402 -27.08 28.26 23.77
CA SER A 402 -27.66 29.51 24.32
C SER A 402 -26.68 30.27 25.22
N PHE A 403 -25.82 29.58 25.96
CA PHE A 403 -24.86 30.20 26.88
C PHE A 403 -23.63 30.75 26.17
N ILE A 404 -23.16 30.04 25.14
CA ILE A 404 -22.13 30.54 24.24
C ILE A 404 -22.63 31.81 23.52
N SER A 405 -23.93 31.85 23.19
CA SER A 405 -24.54 33.01 22.56
C SER A 405 -24.54 34.28 23.42
N ASP A 406 -24.81 34.15 24.72
CA ASP A 406 -24.80 35.28 25.65
C ASP A 406 -23.39 35.84 25.88
N ILE A 407 -22.37 34.99 25.84
CA ILE A 407 -20.95 35.39 25.95
C ILE A 407 -20.54 36.24 24.75
N ASP A 408 -20.84 35.80 23.53
CA ASP A 408 -20.52 36.51 22.29
C ASP A 408 -21.23 37.89 22.21
N LYS A 409 -22.50 37.97 22.62
CA LYS A 409 -23.24 39.25 22.66
C LYS A 409 -22.60 40.27 23.60
N LYS A 410 -22.18 39.87 24.80
CA LYS A 410 -21.52 40.78 25.76
C LYS A 410 -20.12 41.20 25.32
N ILE A 411 -19.33 40.29 24.72
CA ILE A 411 -18.02 40.61 24.13
C ILE A 411 -18.15 41.68 23.03
N LYS A 412 -19.21 41.62 22.22
CA LYS A 412 -19.47 42.56 21.11
C LYS A 412 -20.00 43.94 21.56
N LEU A 413 -20.71 44.02 22.69
CA LEU A 413 -21.38 45.26 23.15
C LEU A 413 -20.45 46.26 23.86
N GLU A 414 -19.40 45.83 24.55
CA GLU A 414 -18.67 46.70 25.51
C GLU A 414 -17.27 47.18 25.05
N SER A 415 -16.89 46.98 23.78
CA SER A 415 -15.61 47.49 23.21
C SER A 415 -14.35 47.12 24.02
N TYR A 416 -14.37 46.03 24.81
CA TYR A 416 -13.27 45.67 25.69
C TYR A 416 -12.03 45.21 24.90
N LYS A 417 -10.85 45.59 25.42
CA LYS A 417 -9.53 45.26 24.88
C LYS A 417 -8.90 43.98 25.46
N ASP A 418 -9.58 43.31 26.40
CA ASP A 418 -9.01 42.20 27.16
C ASP A 418 -9.68 40.84 26.85
N ASP A 419 -8.89 39.76 26.90
CA ASP A 419 -9.33 38.37 26.68
C ASP A 419 -10.48 37.95 27.62
N GLY A 420 -11.46 37.20 27.08
CA GLY A 420 -12.61 36.69 27.82
C GLY A 420 -12.32 35.37 28.53
N TYR A 421 -13.11 34.99 29.55
CA TYR A 421 -13.05 33.64 30.12
C TYR A 421 -14.40 33.03 30.53
N ILE A 422 -14.47 31.70 30.54
CA ILE A 422 -15.52 30.89 31.20
C ILE A 422 -14.91 30.26 32.45
N GLU A 423 -15.56 30.41 33.60
CA GLU A 423 -15.16 29.78 34.86
C GLU A 423 -16.13 28.64 35.22
N PHE A 424 -15.64 27.53 35.78
CA PHE A 424 -16.48 26.45 36.26
C PHE A 424 -15.82 25.70 37.41
N ASP A 425 -16.65 25.10 38.27
CA ASP A 425 -16.20 24.33 39.42
C ASP A 425 -16.48 22.83 39.20
N ILE A 426 -15.42 22.02 39.26
CA ILE A 426 -15.53 20.55 39.32
C ILE A 426 -15.36 20.14 40.79
N ILE A 427 -16.38 19.58 41.41
CA ILE A 427 -16.28 19.01 42.76
C ILE A 427 -16.21 17.48 42.65
N ILE A 428 -15.15 16.93 43.20
CA ILE A 428 -14.93 15.50 43.23
C ILE A 428 -15.04 15.06 44.68
N ASP A 429 -15.91 14.09 44.95
CA ASP A 429 -16.09 13.51 46.28
C ASP A 429 -15.80 12.01 46.21
N SER A 430 -14.53 11.67 46.36
CA SER A 430 -14.06 10.29 46.37
C SER A 430 -13.14 10.08 47.55
N LYS A 431 -13.17 8.90 48.15
CA LYS A 431 -12.22 8.55 49.21
C LYS A 431 -10.79 8.32 48.68
N LYS A 432 -10.63 8.09 47.37
CA LYS A 432 -9.34 7.74 46.74
C LYS A 432 -8.75 8.92 45.99
N SER A 433 -7.43 9.00 45.97
CA SER A 433 -6.73 9.92 45.11
C SER A 433 -6.68 9.39 43.67
N PHE A 434 -6.85 10.28 42.70
CA PHE A 434 -6.72 9.97 41.28
C PHE A 434 -6.43 11.23 40.47
N ASN A 435 -5.83 11.05 39.31
CA ASN A 435 -5.62 12.14 38.37
C ASN A 435 -6.75 12.14 37.33
N VAL A 436 -7.29 13.31 37.05
CA VAL A 436 -8.26 13.53 35.98
C VAL A 436 -7.85 14.77 35.20
N ASN A 437 -7.89 14.68 33.88
CA ASN A 437 -7.62 15.81 33.01
C ASN A 437 -8.95 16.38 32.52
N ALA A 438 -9.18 17.66 32.76
CA ALA A 438 -10.31 18.37 32.19
C ALA A 438 -9.87 19.01 30.87
N GLN A 439 -10.29 18.40 29.76
CA GLN A 439 -10.00 18.84 28.41
C GLN A 439 -11.24 19.49 27.82
N ILE A 440 -11.12 20.75 27.41
CA ILE A 440 -12.24 21.47 26.79
C ILE A 440 -12.06 21.45 25.29
N VAL A 441 -13.16 21.22 24.59
CA VAL A 441 -13.16 21.02 23.14
C VAL A 441 -14.26 21.86 22.52
N GLY A 442 -13.91 22.66 21.52
CA GLY A 442 -14.83 23.39 20.66
C GLY A 442 -14.80 22.83 19.23
N ARG A 443 -15.91 22.87 18.51
CA ARG A 443 -15.95 22.52 17.07
C ARG A 443 -16.37 23.74 16.26
N TYR A 444 -15.52 24.11 15.31
CA TYR A 444 -15.86 25.14 14.33
C TYR A 444 -16.87 24.57 13.32
N GLN A 445 -17.86 25.34 12.84
CA GLN A 445 -18.97 24.90 11.99
C GLN A 445 -18.58 23.82 10.97
N ASN A 446 -18.84 22.56 11.32
CA ASN A 446 -18.51 21.33 10.57
C ASN A 446 -17.03 21.18 10.12
N SER A 447 -16.09 21.90 10.73
CA SER A 447 -14.65 21.82 10.47
C SER A 447 -13.85 21.34 11.70
N LEU A 448 -12.56 21.67 11.76
CA LEU A 448 -11.55 21.22 12.72
C LEU A 448 -11.96 21.46 14.18
N TRP A 449 -11.55 20.52 15.04
CA TRP A 449 -11.71 20.61 16.48
C TRP A 449 -10.65 21.54 17.07
N THR A 450 -11.09 22.48 17.89
CA THR A 450 -10.21 23.38 18.65
C THR A 450 -10.09 22.86 20.07
N TYR A 451 -8.87 22.47 20.43
CA TYR A 451 -8.53 21.96 21.76
C TYR A 451 -7.99 23.10 22.59
N PHE A 452 -8.67 23.39 23.69
CA PHE A 452 -8.20 24.38 24.64
C PHE A 452 -7.21 23.73 25.60
N ARG A 453 -6.43 24.52 26.33
CA ARG A 453 -5.37 24.00 27.22
C ARG A 453 -5.93 22.93 28.16
N ASP A 454 -5.29 21.76 28.16
CA ASP A 454 -5.64 20.67 29.09
C ASP A 454 -5.38 21.13 30.53
N ILE A 455 -6.30 20.75 31.42
CA ILE A 455 -6.25 21.15 32.81
C ILE A 455 -6.14 19.89 33.67
N PRO A 456 -4.93 19.54 34.12
CA PRO A 456 -4.77 18.44 35.04
C PRO A 456 -5.37 18.77 36.41
N ILE A 457 -6.04 17.78 36.99
CA ILE A 457 -6.62 17.81 38.32
C ILE A 457 -6.12 16.57 39.05
N THR A 458 -5.31 16.79 40.07
CA THR A 458 -4.92 15.73 41.00
C THR A 458 -5.89 15.73 42.17
N HIS A 459 -6.82 14.78 42.16
CA HIS A 459 -7.68 14.51 43.29
C HIS A 459 -6.93 13.74 44.36
N LYS A 460 -6.97 14.23 45.61
CA LYS A 460 -6.21 13.62 46.72
C LYS A 460 -7.09 12.79 47.66
N GLY A 461 -8.34 12.54 47.30
CA GLY A 461 -9.34 11.93 48.17
C GLY A 461 -10.03 12.95 49.09
N GLY A 462 -11.17 12.54 49.67
CA GLY A 462 -12.15 13.41 50.32
C GLY A 462 -12.89 14.30 49.32
N ARG A 463 -13.77 15.18 49.80
CA ARG A 463 -14.45 16.15 48.94
C ARG A 463 -13.51 17.32 48.57
N GLN A 464 -13.32 17.58 47.28
CA GLN A 464 -12.49 18.69 46.80
C GLN A 464 -13.14 19.44 45.63
N VAL A 465 -12.99 20.77 45.64
CA VAL A 465 -13.52 21.69 44.62
C VAL A 465 -12.37 22.22 43.77
N TYR A 466 -12.47 22.05 42.45
CA TYR A 466 -11.50 22.51 41.46
C TYR A 466 -12.14 23.58 40.58
N LYS A 467 -11.88 24.84 40.91
CA LYS A 467 -12.27 25.99 40.09
C LYS A 467 -11.34 26.13 38.90
N ARG A 468 -11.86 26.31 37.69
CA ARG A 468 -11.07 26.41 36.46
C ARG A 468 -11.60 27.51 35.55
N LYS A 469 -10.68 28.27 34.95
CA LYS A 469 -10.97 29.34 33.99
C LYS A 469 -10.44 28.95 32.62
N LEU A 470 -11.28 29.09 31.61
CA LEU A 470 -10.95 28.93 30.21
C LEU A 470 -10.86 30.31 29.58
N TYR A 471 -9.66 30.71 29.15
CA TYR A 471 -9.41 31.98 28.50
C TYR A 471 -9.53 31.84 26.99
N PHE A 472 -10.05 32.87 26.33
CA PHE A 472 -10.09 32.94 24.87
C PHE A 472 -9.50 34.28 24.40
N GLU A 473 -8.46 34.20 23.59
CA GLU A 473 -7.76 35.37 23.05
C GLU A 473 -8.48 35.93 21.81
N LYS A 474 -8.67 37.25 21.74
CA LYS A 474 -9.37 37.90 20.62
C LYS A 474 -8.66 37.67 19.27
N SER A 475 -7.34 37.51 19.29
CA SER A 475 -6.49 37.26 18.11
C SER A 475 -6.78 35.92 17.41
N TYR A 476 -7.21 34.90 18.17
CA TYR A 476 -7.49 33.55 17.65
C TYR A 476 -8.92 33.38 17.14
N LEU A 477 -9.82 34.32 17.46
CA LEU A 477 -11.27 34.13 17.28
C LEU A 477 -11.90 35.01 16.20
N GLY A 478 -11.19 36.01 15.66
CA GLY A 478 -11.82 37.01 14.79
C GLY A 478 -13.02 37.71 15.46
N ASP A 479 -13.79 38.49 14.70
CA ASP A 479 -14.89 39.29 15.25
C ASP A 479 -16.17 38.49 15.64
N LYS A 480 -16.16 37.14 15.60
CA LYS A 480 -17.41 36.35 15.60
C LYS A 480 -17.31 34.99 16.32
N LEU A 481 -17.64 34.91 17.62
CA LEU A 481 -17.60 33.65 18.38
C LEU A 481 -18.74 32.66 18.02
N ILE A 482 -19.94 33.17 17.71
CA ILE A 482 -21.15 32.35 17.38
C ILE A 482 -21.17 31.86 15.93
N ASP A 483 -20.76 32.71 14.98
CA ASP A 483 -20.84 32.34 13.55
C ASP A 483 -19.85 31.21 13.22
N ASP A 484 -18.90 30.95 14.12
CA ASP A 484 -17.76 30.09 13.86
C ASP A 484 -17.80 28.77 14.64
N TYR A 485 -18.34 28.70 15.86
CA TYR A 485 -18.37 27.47 16.68
C TYR A 485 -19.79 27.00 17.01
N ASN A 486 -20.14 25.75 16.64
CA ASN A 486 -21.48 25.18 16.86
C ASN A 486 -21.55 24.16 18.01
N PHE A 487 -20.41 23.83 18.64
CA PHE A 487 -20.32 22.84 19.70
C PHE A 487 -19.21 23.20 20.70
N PHE A 488 -19.52 23.13 22.00
CA PHE A 488 -18.55 23.17 23.09
C PHE A 488 -18.84 22.08 24.12
N ALA A 489 -17.82 21.36 24.55
CA ALA A 489 -17.93 20.37 25.62
C ALA A 489 -16.68 20.32 26.50
N ILE A 490 -16.90 19.94 27.76
CA ILE A 490 -15.84 19.63 28.72
C ILE A 490 -15.76 18.11 28.83
N TYR A 491 -14.57 17.57 28.63
CA TYR A 491 -14.25 16.17 28.85
C TYR A 491 -13.45 16.02 30.12
N LEU A 492 -13.87 15.14 31.03
CA LEU A 492 -13.09 14.70 32.17
C LEU A 492 -12.51 13.33 31.86
N VAL A 493 -11.20 13.27 31.71
CA VAL A 493 -10.46 12.07 31.30
C VAL A 493 -9.68 11.54 32.49
N PHE A 494 -10.12 10.43 33.05
CA PHE A 494 -9.52 9.85 34.23
C PHE A 494 -8.24 9.09 33.86
N LYS A 495 -7.14 9.38 34.57
CA LYS A 495 -5.81 8.79 34.34
C LYS A 495 -5.55 7.58 35.22
N SER A 496 -6.59 7.13 35.94
CA SER A 496 -6.56 6.00 36.86
C SER A 496 -7.96 5.38 36.96
N ARG A 497 -8.02 4.08 37.27
CA ARG A 497 -9.27 3.31 37.37
C ARG A 497 -10.13 3.83 38.53
N LEU A 498 -11.46 3.88 38.32
CA LEU A 498 -12.43 4.24 39.35
C LEU A 498 -13.08 2.98 39.93
N THR A 499 -13.39 2.99 41.22
CA THR A 499 -14.04 1.87 41.93
C THR A 499 -15.49 2.20 42.29
N LYS A 500 -16.24 1.23 42.82
CA LYS A 500 -17.70 1.28 43.05
C LYS A 500 -18.21 2.42 43.96
N GLU A 501 -17.33 3.22 44.57
CA GLU A 501 -17.63 4.27 45.58
C GLU A 501 -17.32 5.72 45.14
N ASP A 502 -16.93 5.99 43.88
CA ASP A 502 -16.47 7.32 43.45
C ASP A 502 -17.61 8.23 42.92
N VAL A 503 -17.81 9.42 43.52
CA VAL A 503 -18.91 10.37 43.19
C VAL A 503 -18.38 11.67 42.59
N PHE A 504 -19.01 12.14 41.50
CA PHE A 504 -18.61 13.33 40.76
C PHE A 504 -19.73 14.38 40.68
N TYR A 505 -19.37 15.65 40.90
CA TYR A 505 -20.28 16.78 40.83
C TYR A 505 -19.63 17.95 40.08
N ILE A 506 -20.39 18.63 39.24
CA ILE A 506 -19.88 19.80 38.51
C ILE A 506 -20.94 20.88 38.65
N SER A 507 -20.51 22.08 39.05
CA SER A 507 -21.43 23.18 39.28
C SER A 507 -20.84 24.53 38.96
N GLY A 508 -21.73 25.53 38.91
CA GLY A 508 -21.30 26.92 38.88
C GLY A 508 -20.49 27.25 37.63
N ILE A 509 -20.93 26.79 36.46
CA ILE A 509 -20.38 27.30 35.19
C ILE A 509 -20.84 28.75 35.06
N THR A 510 -19.91 29.68 35.17
CA THR A 510 -20.11 31.12 35.03
C THR A 510 -19.17 31.67 33.97
N ASN A 511 -19.38 32.91 33.54
CA ASN A 511 -18.44 33.59 32.64
C ASN A 511 -17.87 34.84 33.31
N LYS A 512 -16.80 35.40 32.72
CA LYS A 512 -16.15 36.64 33.17
C LYS A 512 -17.14 37.81 33.37
N TYR A 513 -18.26 37.79 32.67
CA TYR A 513 -19.29 38.83 32.68
C TYR A 513 -20.44 38.55 33.67
N GLY A 514 -20.24 37.61 34.59
CA GLY A 514 -21.13 37.32 35.72
C GLY A 514 -22.39 36.53 35.37
N SER A 515 -22.59 36.10 34.10
CA SER A 515 -23.74 35.24 33.76
C SER A 515 -23.44 33.80 34.18
N SER A 516 -24.37 33.17 34.89
CA SER A 516 -24.30 31.76 35.28
C SER A 516 -25.12 30.88 34.33
N LEU A 517 -24.58 29.72 33.96
CA LEU A 517 -25.29 28.70 33.20
C LEU A 517 -26.30 28.02 34.15
N ASN A 518 -27.60 28.16 33.85
CA ASN A 518 -28.63 27.45 34.59
C ASN A 518 -28.45 25.92 34.38
N PRO A 519 -28.33 25.10 35.45
CA PRO A 519 -28.09 23.65 35.35
C PRO A 519 -29.03 22.90 34.41
N ASP A 520 -30.28 23.36 34.26
CA ASP A 520 -31.30 22.74 33.42
C ASP A 520 -30.96 22.76 31.91
N LYS A 521 -29.90 23.49 31.49
CA LYS A 521 -29.45 23.58 30.10
C LYS A 521 -28.26 22.64 29.77
N ILE A 522 -27.80 21.81 30.71
CA ILE A 522 -26.65 20.90 30.53
C ILE A 522 -27.14 19.51 30.09
N LYS A 523 -26.56 18.96 29.01
CA LYS A 523 -26.77 17.55 28.59
C LYS A 523 -25.55 16.68 28.97
N LEU A 524 -25.80 15.54 29.61
CA LEU A 524 -24.81 14.52 29.97
C LEU A 524 -25.01 13.27 29.11
N GLU A 525 -23.95 12.77 28.46
CA GLU A 525 -23.97 11.56 27.62
C GLU A 525 -22.90 10.55 28.09
N ARG A 526 -23.20 9.23 28.02
CA ARG A 526 -22.35 8.14 28.53
C ARG A 526 -22.03 7.12 27.42
N LYS A 527 -20.77 6.70 27.23
CA LYS A 527 -20.38 5.62 26.29
C LYS A 527 -19.21 4.75 26.81
N ASN A 528 -19.28 3.43 26.60
CA ASN A 528 -18.19 2.45 26.79
C ASN A 528 -17.78 1.84 25.43
N PHE A 529 -16.52 1.40 25.29
CA PHE A 529 -16.00 0.76 24.07
C PHE A 529 -16.58 -0.65 23.84
N THR A 530 -16.85 -1.01 22.59
CA THR A 530 -16.98 -2.42 22.15
C THR A 530 -16.07 -2.70 20.95
N ASP A 531 -15.57 -3.94 20.88
CA ASP A 531 -14.85 -4.52 19.76
C ASP A 531 -15.72 -4.50 18.49
N LYS A 532 -15.32 -3.75 17.45
CA LYS A 532 -15.72 -3.98 16.05
C LYS A 532 -14.98 -3.06 15.07
N CYS A 533 -14.77 -3.60 13.88
CA CYS A 533 -14.12 -2.98 12.72
C CYS A 533 -14.99 -1.89 12.09
N VAL A 534 -14.34 -0.99 11.35
CA VAL A 534 -14.95 0.08 10.55
C VAL A 534 -15.75 -0.54 9.37
N PRO A 535 -17.04 -0.24 9.19
CA PRO A 535 -17.81 -0.67 8.03
C PRO A 535 -17.49 0.16 6.78
N TYR A 536 -17.69 -0.44 5.61
CA TYR A 536 -17.38 0.08 4.27
C TYR A 536 -17.92 1.49 3.95
N SER A 537 -18.98 1.97 4.59
CA SER A 537 -19.48 3.35 4.39
C SER A 537 -18.48 4.42 4.81
N ALA A 538 -17.65 4.14 5.82
CA ALA A 538 -16.62 5.05 6.30
C ALA A 538 -15.39 5.14 5.39
N LEU A 539 -15.16 4.16 4.50
CA LEU A 539 -14.10 4.26 3.48
C LEU A 539 -14.46 5.27 2.38
N GLY A 540 -15.75 5.42 2.06
CA GLY A 540 -16.22 6.48 1.16
C GLY A 540 -15.98 7.88 1.74
N ASP A 541 -16.23 8.05 3.04
CA ASP A 541 -15.98 9.32 3.74
C ASP A 541 -14.50 9.58 4.01
N GLU A 542 -13.68 8.54 4.24
CA GLU A 542 -12.22 8.67 4.35
C GLU A 542 -11.61 9.08 3.00
N VAL A 543 -12.16 8.61 1.88
CA VAL A 543 -11.81 9.04 0.52
C VAL A 543 -12.20 10.49 0.30
N ILE A 544 -13.40 10.93 0.67
CA ILE A 544 -13.80 12.35 0.61
C ILE A 544 -12.95 13.22 1.55
N LYS A 545 -12.55 12.71 2.72
CA LYS A 545 -11.60 13.38 3.64
C LYS A 545 -10.20 13.49 3.06
N LEU A 546 -9.66 12.43 2.46
CA LEU A 546 -8.33 12.40 1.82
C LEU A 546 -8.27 13.24 0.54
N LEU A 547 -9.37 13.30 -0.22
CA LEU A 547 -9.52 14.16 -1.40
C LEU A 547 -9.61 15.65 -1.03
N ASN A 548 -10.05 15.99 0.20
CA ASN A 548 -10.15 17.36 0.69
C ASN A 548 -8.95 17.84 1.53
N TYR A 549 -7.98 16.97 1.88
CA TYR A 549 -6.85 17.30 2.75
C TYR A 549 -5.53 17.65 2.02
N GLY A 550 -5.56 17.79 0.69
CA GLY A 550 -4.35 17.79 -0.14
C GLY A 550 -3.85 19.13 -0.68
N ALA A 551 -4.22 20.30 -0.14
CA ALA A 551 -3.64 21.56 -0.61
C ALA A 551 -2.37 21.91 0.19
N ASN A 552 -1.25 21.19 -0.02
CA ASN A 552 0.14 21.67 0.09
C ASN A 552 1.25 20.58 0.09
N GLU A 553 1.00 19.35 -0.35
CA GLU A 553 2.07 18.34 -0.47
C GLU A 553 2.72 18.32 -1.87
N THR A 554 4.00 17.96 -1.87
CA THR A 554 5.01 18.07 -2.93
C THR A 554 4.49 17.80 -4.34
N LYS A 555 4.89 18.65 -5.30
CA LYS A 555 4.44 18.52 -6.70
C LYS A 555 4.89 17.19 -7.32
N VAL A 556 3.99 16.22 -7.45
CA VAL A 556 4.12 15.07 -8.39
C VAL A 556 4.43 15.54 -9.81
N SER A 557 5.48 14.99 -10.43
CA SER A 557 5.93 15.29 -11.80
C SER A 557 4.89 14.96 -12.87
N ASN A 558 4.97 15.63 -14.03
CA ASN A 558 4.07 15.45 -15.19
C ASN A 558 4.43 14.18 -16.00
N GLU A 559 4.48 13.02 -15.35
CA GLU A 559 4.99 11.79 -15.95
C GLU A 559 3.96 11.10 -16.86
N LYS A 560 4.48 10.47 -17.92
CA LYS A 560 3.77 9.53 -18.78
C LYS A 560 3.89 8.13 -18.19
N ILE A 561 2.75 7.52 -17.83
CA ILE A 561 2.73 6.22 -17.17
C ILE A 561 1.95 5.22 -18.02
N VAL A 562 2.59 4.07 -18.29
CA VAL A 562 1.96 2.92 -18.93
C VAL A 562 1.60 1.91 -17.85
N PHE A 563 0.34 1.49 -17.86
CA PHE A 563 -0.19 0.39 -17.06
C PHE A 563 -0.46 -0.79 -17.97
N ALA A 564 0.49 -1.73 -18.01
CA ALA A 564 0.40 -2.93 -18.81
C ALA A 564 -0.02 -4.12 -17.92
N GLY A 565 -1.04 -4.88 -18.30
CA GLY A 565 -1.52 -5.95 -17.43
C GLY A 565 -2.42 -6.99 -18.06
N ASP A 566 -2.73 -8.04 -17.29
CA ASP A 566 -3.66 -9.13 -17.66
C ASP A 566 -5.08 -8.87 -17.15
N SER A 567 -6.08 -9.64 -17.57
CA SER A 567 -7.52 -9.37 -17.31
C SER A 567 -7.88 -9.10 -15.86
N VAL A 568 -7.08 -9.61 -14.92
CA VAL A 568 -7.22 -9.46 -13.48
C VAL A 568 -7.13 -7.99 -13.04
N THR A 569 -6.48 -7.14 -13.84
CA THR A 569 -6.02 -5.83 -13.39
C THR A 569 -6.84 -4.60 -13.77
N TRP A 570 -7.75 -4.67 -14.74
CA TRP A 570 -8.17 -3.42 -15.40
C TRP A 570 -9.60 -3.43 -15.96
N GLY A 571 -10.44 -4.39 -15.56
CA GLY A 571 -11.86 -4.41 -15.92
C GLY A 571 -12.09 -4.56 -17.43
N ASN A 572 -12.92 -3.70 -18.03
CA ASN A 572 -13.08 -3.57 -19.48
C ASN A 572 -11.98 -2.73 -20.14
N GLY A 573 -11.11 -2.10 -19.35
CA GLY A 573 -9.90 -1.40 -19.77
C GLY A 573 -10.02 0.03 -20.20
N GLY A 574 -11.06 0.72 -19.77
CA GLY A 574 -11.14 2.17 -19.91
C GLY A 574 -10.04 2.88 -19.12
N LEU A 575 -9.93 4.20 -19.31
CA LEU A 575 -9.17 5.04 -18.39
C LEU A 575 -9.94 5.27 -17.08
N ASN A 576 -11.28 5.29 -17.12
CA ASN A 576 -12.14 5.24 -15.94
C ASN A 576 -12.61 3.81 -15.66
N ASP A 577 -11.69 2.85 -15.61
CA ASP A 577 -12.03 1.50 -15.20
C ASP A 577 -10.89 0.89 -14.38
N GLY A 578 -11.20 -0.19 -13.65
CA GLY A 578 -10.26 -0.90 -12.80
C GLY A 578 -9.59 0.00 -11.77
N TYR A 579 -8.32 -0.31 -11.43
CA TYR A 579 -7.56 0.54 -10.50
C TYR A 579 -7.12 1.87 -11.11
N LEU A 580 -7.10 1.99 -12.45
CA LEU A 580 -6.61 3.18 -13.12
C LEU A 580 -7.56 4.36 -12.89
N GLU A 581 -8.86 4.10 -12.83
CA GLU A 581 -9.86 5.08 -12.39
C GLU A 581 -9.49 5.70 -11.04
N VAL A 582 -9.16 4.84 -10.07
CA VAL A 582 -8.78 5.27 -8.71
C VAL A 582 -7.48 6.08 -8.72
N ILE A 583 -6.48 5.64 -9.49
CA ILE A 583 -5.21 6.38 -9.63
C ILE A 583 -5.46 7.76 -10.22
N ASP A 584 -6.18 7.82 -11.34
CA ASP A 584 -6.50 9.07 -12.05
C ASP A 584 -7.28 10.02 -11.13
N GLU A 585 -8.26 9.50 -10.37
CA GLU A 585 -9.05 10.26 -9.40
C GLU A 585 -8.20 10.83 -8.26
N ILE A 586 -7.45 9.99 -7.55
CA ILE A 586 -6.60 10.45 -6.43
C ILE A 586 -5.60 11.47 -6.93
N VAL A 587 -4.98 11.22 -8.08
CA VAL A 587 -3.98 12.12 -8.63
C VAL A 587 -4.57 13.48 -8.99
N ARG A 588 -5.75 13.50 -9.60
CA ARG A 588 -6.41 14.74 -9.99
C ARG A 588 -6.91 15.57 -8.82
N PHE A 589 -7.40 14.96 -7.76
CA PHE A 589 -7.97 15.70 -6.63
C PHE A 589 -6.98 15.96 -5.50
N LYS A 590 -6.03 15.04 -5.27
CA LYS A 590 -5.04 15.19 -4.19
C LYS A 590 -3.78 15.92 -4.65
N TYR A 591 -3.32 15.67 -5.88
CA TYR A 591 -2.02 16.18 -6.34
C TYR A 591 -2.13 17.25 -7.44
N SER A 592 -3.34 17.65 -7.83
CA SER A 592 -3.55 18.76 -8.74
C SER A 592 -4.74 19.61 -8.33
N ASN A 593 -4.80 20.83 -8.82
CA ASN A 593 -6.01 21.63 -8.79
C ASN A 593 -6.86 21.17 -9.98
N THR A 594 -7.97 20.48 -9.73
CA THR A 594 -8.88 20.02 -10.79
C THR A 594 -10.29 20.53 -10.53
N VAL A 595 -10.88 21.14 -11.55
CA VAL A 595 -12.26 21.61 -11.59
C VAL A 595 -13.07 20.64 -12.43
N THR A 596 -14.07 20.02 -11.83
CA THR A 596 -15.03 19.14 -12.50
C THR A 596 -16.33 19.88 -12.82
N ILE A 597 -17.23 19.23 -13.56
CA ILE A 597 -18.53 19.82 -13.93
C ILE A 597 -19.39 20.25 -12.73
N ASP A 598 -19.19 19.66 -11.55
CA ASP A 598 -19.95 20.01 -10.34
C ASP A 598 -19.43 21.30 -9.69
N GLN A 599 -18.32 21.85 -10.17
CA GLN A 599 -17.63 23.02 -9.62
C GLN A 599 -17.63 24.22 -10.58
N VAL A 600 -18.38 24.14 -11.69
CA VAL A 600 -18.49 25.24 -12.66
C VAL A 600 -19.84 25.93 -12.57
N THR A 601 -19.86 27.21 -12.86
CA THR A 601 -21.08 27.98 -13.08
C THR A 601 -21.43 27.97 -14.56
N VAL A 602 -22.61 27.46 -14.89
CA VAL A 602 -23.14 27.44 -16.26
C VAL A 602 -24.12 28.59 -16.44
N ASN A 603 -23.94 29.39 -17.49
CA ASN A 603 -24.89 30.41 -17.91
C ASN A 603 -25.51 30.01 -19.26
N GLY A 604 -26.84 29.86 -19.26
CA GLY A 604 -27.63 29.47 -20.42
C GLY A 604 -27.99 27.98 -20.49
N ALA A 605 -28.47 27.56 -21.65
CA ALA A 605 -28.94 26.21 -21.89
C ALA A 605 -27.79 25.20 -21.87
N ASN A 606 -27.99 24.10 -21.15
CA ASN A 606 -26.99 23.05 -20.98
C ASN A 606 -27.62 21.66 -20.79
N LYS A 607 -26.82 20.62 -20.98
CA LYS A 607 -27.15 19.24 -20.61
C LYS A 607 -25.93 18.46 -20.10
N ILE A 608 -26.17 17.41 -19.33
CA ILE A 608 -25.14 16.47 -18.89
C ILE A 608 -25.01 15.34 -19.91
N ILE A 609 -23.77 15.05 -20.31
CA ILE A 609 -23.40 13.95 -21.20
C ILE A 609 -22.75 12.86 -20.34
N ASN A 610 -23.21 11.61 -20.51
CA ASN A 610 -22.62 10.45 -19.86
C ASN A 610 -21.93 9.57 -20.89
N SER A 611 -20.63 9.32 -20.72
CA SER A 611 -19.87 8.43 -21.61
C SER A 611 -18.61 7.92 -20.91
N PRO A 612 -18.33 6.60 -20.94
CA PRO A 612 -17.11 6.04 -20.33
C PRO A 612 -15.79 6.61 -20.88
N LYS A 613 -15.81 7.32 -22.01
CA LYS A 613 -14.64 7.98 -22.61
C LYS A 613 -14.29 9.34 -22.00
N LEU A 614 -15.17 9.91 -21.17
CA LEU A 614 -15.00 11.20 -20.49
C LEU A 614 -14.52 10.98 -19.06
N PHE A 615 -13.65 11.81 -18.49
CA PHE A 615 -13.25 11.66 -17.07
C PHE A 615 -14.47 11.58 -16.13
N LYS A 616 -14.46 10.64 -15.18
CA LYS A 616 -15.62 10.26 -14.31
C LYS A 616 -16.91 9.95 -15.07
N SER A 617 -16.79 9.58 -16.33
CA SER A 617 -17.88 9.28 -17.26
C SER A 617 -18.89 10.42 -17.47
N LYS A 618 -18.53 11.69 -17.18
CA LYS A 618 -19.47 12.84 -17.21
C LYS A 618 -18.86 14.09 -17.82
N ALA A 619 -19.66 14.84 -18.58
CA ALA A 619 -19.33 16.18 -19.09
C ALA A 619 -20.58 17.08 -19.11
N CYS A 620 -20.38 18.39 -19.21
CA CYS A 620 -21.43 19.39 -19.39
C CYS A 620 -21.35 19.97 -20.80
N GLU A 621 -22.42 19.87 -21.57
CA GLU A 621 -22.57 20.54 -22.86
C GLU A 621 -23.37 21.84 -22.68
N ILE A 622 -22.79 22.96 -23.08
CA ILE A 622 -23.52 24.23 -23.25
C ILE A 622 -23.95 24.41 -24.70
N ILE A 623 -25.15 24.98 -24.89
CA ILE A 623 -25.86 24.98 -26.18
C ILE A 623 -26.34 26.39 -26.50
N GLY A 624 -25.84 27.01 -27.58
CA GLY A 624 -26.28 28.32 -28.06
C GLY A 624 -25.24 29.42 -27.89
N VAL A 625 -25.37 30.48 -28.69
CA VAL A 625 -24.50 31.67 -28.66
C VAL A 625 -24.61 32.37 -27.31
N ASP A 626 -23.49 32.94 -26.85
CA ASP A 626 -23.30 33.64 -25.57
C ASP A 626 -23.44 32.80 -24.29
N ASN A 627 -23.85 31.53 -24.40
CA ASN A 627 -23.82 30.60 -23.29
C ASN A 627 -22.39 30.27 -22.89
N SER A 628 -22.16 30.07 -21.59
CA SER A 628 -20.81 29.98 -21.05
C SER A 628 -20.67 29.09 -19.83
N ILE A 629 -19.45 28.63 -19.61
CA ILE A 629 -18.99 27.91 -18.41
C ILE A 629 -17.93 28.78 -17.74
N THR A 630 -18.09 29.04 -16.45
CA THR A 630 -17.16 29.84 -15.65
C THR A 630 -16.68 29.05 -14.44
N PHE A 631 -15.40 29.13 -14.12
CA PHE A 631 -14.83 28.54 -12.91
C PHE A 631 -13.64 29.34 -12.39
N LEU A 632 -13.35 29.18 -11.10
CA LEU A 632 -12.18 29.76 -10.46
C LEU A 632 -11.06 28.74 -10.37
N MET A 633 -9.83 29.16 -10.66
CA MET A 633 -8.67 28.29 -10.52
C MET A 633 -7.45 29.08 -10.03
N LYS A 634 -6.80 28.57 -8.98
CA LYS A 634 -5.52 29.08 -8.48
C LYS A 634 -4.39 28.24 -9.06
N SER A 635 -3.76 28.75 -10.11
CA SER A 635 -2.58 28.15 -10.72
C SER A 635 -1.84 29.13 -11.62
N ASP A 636 -0.60 28.81 -11.96
CA ASP A 636 0.17 29.40 -13.06
C ASP A 636 -0.06 28.67 -14.40
N LYS A 637 -0.86 27.60 -14.41
CA LYS A 637 -1.21 26.83 -15.61
C LYS A 637 -2.65 26.33 -15.55
N VAL A 638 -3.35 26.41 -16.68
CA VAL A 638 -4.71 25.88 -16.81
C VAL A 638 -4.81 25.03 -18.07
N LYS A 639 -5.26 23.80 -17.92
CA LYS A 639 -5.64 22.91 -19.01
C LYS A 639 -7.15 22.69 -19.00
N ILE A 640 -7.81 22.94 -20.12
CA ILE A 640 -9.23 22.71 -20.30
C ILE A 640 -9.40 21.44 -21.12
N ALA A 641 -9.96 20.40 -20.52
CA ALA A 641 -10.38 19.17 -21.19
C ALA A 641 -11.79 19.35 -21.75
N TYR A 642 -11.93 19.15 -23.05
CA TYR A 642 -13.21 19.27 -23.76
C TYR A 642 -13.39 18.09 -24.71
N ALA A 643 -14.64 17.80 -25.07
CA ALA A 643 -14.96 16.71 -25.98
C ALA A 643 -15.60 17.25 -27.27
N ILE A 644 -15.45 16.50 -28.35
CA ILE A 644 -16.04 16.80 -29.65
C ILE A 644 -16.71 15.53 -30.17
N ASN A 645 -17.99 15.65 -30.55
CA ASN A 645 -18.73 14.58 -31.22
C ASN A 645 -18.03 14.12 -32.51
N ARG A 646 -18.28 12.88 -32.95
CA ARG A 646 -17.69 12.37 -34.22
C ARG A 646 -18.08 13.22 -35.43
N GLU A 647 -19.33 13.68 -35.44
CA GLU A 647 -19.81 14.65 -36.41
C GLU A 647 -19.59 16.06 -35.89
N SER A 648 -19.15 16.96 -36.77
CA SER A 648 -18.97 18.38 -36.44
C SER A 648 -20.30 19.14 -36.35
N LYS A 649 -21.45 18.45 -36.20
CA LYS A 649 -22.77 19.08 -36.13
C LYS A 649 -22.81 20.00 -34.90
N GLY A 650 -23.20 21.25 -35.10
CA GLY A 650 -23.20 22.25 -34.02
C GLY A 650 -21.80 22.64 -33.52
N ALA A 651 -20.71 22.39 -34.26
CA ALA A 651 -19.40 22.88 -33.85
C ALA A 651 -19.41 24.40 -33.68
N ALA A 652 -18.76 24.88 -32.62
CA ALA A 652 -18.76 26.25 -32.17
C ALA A 652 -17.37 26.88 -32.33
N ILE A 653 -17.36 28.20 -32.45
CA ILE A 653 -16.22 29.03 -32.11
C ILE A 653 -16.39 29.47 -30.66
N CYS A 654 -15.43 29.13 -29.80
CA CYS A 654 -15.44 29.43 -28.38
C CYS A 654 -14.36 30.47 -28.04
N GLU A 655 -14.68 31.43 -27.19
CA GLU A 655 -13.73 32.37 -26.59
C GLU A 655 -13.33 31.89 -25.20
N VAL A 656 -12.04 31.98 -24.88
CA VAL A 656 -11.54 31.80 -23.51
C VAL A 656 -11.22 33.18 -22.95
N LEU A 657 -11.93 33.52 -21.88
CA LEU A 657 -11.76 34.74 -21.13
C LEU A 657 -11.07 34.42 -19.80
N VAL A 658 -10.11 35.26 -19.42
CA VAL A 658 -9.44 35.23 -18.12
C VAL A 658 -9.59 36.59 -17.47
N ASP A 659 -10.15 36.63 -16.27
CA ASP A 659 -10.46 37.87 -15.55
C ASP A 659 -11.25 38.85 -16.45
N ASN A 660 -12.27 38.32 -17.16
CA ASN A 660 -13.12 39.00 -18.16
C ASN A 660 -12.41 39.55 -19.42
N LYS A 661 -11.15 39.21 -19.67
CA LYS A 661 -10.44 39.54 -20.91
C LYS A 661 -10.32 38.32 -21.81
N VAL A 662 -10.73 38.43 -23.08
CA VAL A 662 -10.51 37.37 -24.09
C VAL A 662 -9.00 37.19 -24.30
N ILE A 663 -8.51 35.96 -24.11
CA ILE A 663 -7.10 35.58 -24.31
C ILE A 663 -6.91 34.61 -25.48
N ASP A 664 -7.95 33.87 -25.85
CA ASP A 664 -7.91 32.92 -26.97
C ASP A 664 -9.30 32.74 -27.59
N THR A 665 -9.32 32.25 -28.83
CA THR A 665 -10.51 31.82 -29.55
C THR A 665 -10.19 30.53 -30.29
N PHE A 666 -10.98 29.48 -30.07
CA PHE A 666 -10.75 28.18 -30.69
C PHE A 666 -12.03 27.55 -31.23
N SER A 667 -11.87 26.65 -32.19
CA SER A 667 -12.96 25.91 -32.81
C SER A 667 -13.16 24.53 -32.17
N THR A 668 -14.41 24.09 -32.04
CA THR A 668 -14.77 22.72 -31.68
C THR A 668 -15.11 21.85 -32.91
N TYR A 669 -14.74 22.27 -34.11
CA TYR A 669 -14.88 21.44 -35.31
C TYR A 669 -13.96 20.23 -35.22
N ASN A 670 -14.53 19.04 -35.38
CA ASN A 670 -13.76 17.80 -35.35
C ASN A 670 -12.92 17.64 -36.64
N PRO A 671 -11.57 17.69 -36.58
CA PRO A 671 -10.71 17.52 -37.74
C PRO A 671 -10.49 16.05 -38.12
N ARG A 672 -10.95 15.08 -37.30
CA ARG A 672 -10.75 13.65 -37.55
C ARG A 672 -11.54 13.21 -38.78
N ARG A 673 -11.02 12.17 -39.44
CA ARG A 673 -11.57 11.62 -40.67
C ARG A 673 -13.02 11.14 -40.43
N LYS A 674 -13.92 11.58 -41.29
CA LYS A 674 -15.33 11.18 -41.30
C LYS A 674 -15.89 11.11 -42.72
N GLY A 675 -16.98 10.39 -42.90
CA GLY A 675 -17.70 10.35 -44.17
C GLY A 675 -18.72 9.22 -44.24
N ARG A 676 -19.24 9.00 -45.45
CA ARG A 676 -20.18 7.93 -45.77
C ARG A 676 -19.58 7.02 -46.84
N LYS A 677 -19.80 5.71 -46.72
CA LYS A 677 -19.29 4.71 -47.66
C LYS A 677 -20.37 3.70 -47.99
N THR A 678 -20.32 3.19 -49.21
CA THR A 678 -21.08 2.03 -49.64
C THR A 678 -20.10 1.00 -50.19
N LEU A 679 -20.14 -0.21 -49.65
CA LEU A 679 -19.34 -1.34 -50.09
C LEU A 679 -20.25 -2.44 -50.61
N THR A 680 -19.79 -3.07 -51.69
CA THR A 680 -20.41 -4.25 -52.28
C THR A 680 -19.46 -5.42 -52.16
N PHE A 681 -19.97 -6.55 -51.68
CA PHE A 681 -19.28 -7.84 -51.61
C PHE A 681 -20.09 -8.89 -52.36
N ASN A 682 -19.44 -9.97 -52.77
CA ASN A 682 -20.11 -11.15 -53.30
C ASN A 682 -20.03 -12.27 -52.25
N ALA A 683 -21.18 -12.72 -51.78
CA ALA A 683 -21.27 -13.93 -50.96
C ALA A 683 -21.01 -15.16 -51.82
N ASP A 684 -20.33 -16.16 -51.24
CA ASP A 684 -20.00 -17.45 -51.84
C ASP A 684 -20.78 -18.62 -51.22
N GLY A 685 -21.61 -18.37 -50.21
CA GLY A 685 -22.30 -19.42 -49.44
C GLY A 685 -21.48 -20.00 -48.28
N ALA A 686 -20.24 -19.56 -48.04
CA ALA A 686 -19.34 -20.08 -47.01
C ALA A 686 -18.74 -18.98 -46.11
N THR A 687 -18.37 -17.84 -46.68
CA THR A 687 -17.75 -16.71 -46.00
C THR A 687 -18.75 -15.96 -45.14
N ARG A 688 -18.42 -15.74 -43.86
CA ARG A 688 -19.29 -15.06 -42.89
C ARG A 688 -18.83 -13.66 -42.48
N LYS A 689 -17.59 -13.28 -42.77
CA LYS A 689 -16.97 -12.04 -42.29
C LYS A 689 -16.49 -11.21 -43.48
N PHE A 690 -16.90 -9.95 -43.54
CA PHE A 690 -16.58 -9.02 -44.62
C PHE A 690 -16.07 -7.70 -44.04
N GLN A 691 -14.83 -7.32 -44.37
CA GLN A 691 -14.19 -6.17 -43.74
C GLN A 691 -14.62 -4.83 -44.34
N LEU A 692 -14.98 -3.87 -43.49
CA LEU A 692 -15.51 -2.57 -43.91
C LEU A 692 -14.42 -1.53 -44.24
N LYS A 693 -13.15 -1.87 -44.02
CA LYS A 693 -11.97 -1.02 -44.25
C LYS A 693 -11.92 0.30 -43.46
N GLU A 694 -12.92 0.58 -42.62
CA GLU A 694 -13.01 1.74 -41.74
C GLU A 694 -13.30 1.27 -40.30
N ALA A 695 -12.87 2.05 -39.30
CA ALA A 695 -13.25 1.90 -37.90
C ALA A 695 -14.30 2.97 -37.53
N PHE A 696 -14.85 2.90 -36.31
CA PHE A 696 -15.83 3.89 -35.80
C PHE A 696 -17.03 4.09 -36.72
N THR A 697 -17.46 3.01 -37.40
CA THR A 697 -18.58 3.06 -38.34
C THR A 697 -19.90 3.01 -37.58
N TYR A 698 -20.94 3.66 -38.10
CA TYR A 698 -22.29 3.69 -37.53
C TYR A 698 -23.34 3.88 -38.65
N ASN A 699 -24.64 3.91 -38.31
CA ASN A 699 -25.74 4.02 -39.27
C ASN A 699 -25.69 2.98 -40.39
N HIS A 700 -25.42 1.72 -40.03
CA HIS A 700 -25.31 0.62 -41.00
C HIS A 700 -26.66 0.24 -41.60
N VAL A 701 -26.69 0.10 -42.92
CA VAL A 701 -27.79 -0.49 -43.67
C VAL A 701 -27.21 -1.61 -44.53
N VAL A 702 -27.58 -2.86 -44.23
CA VAL A 702 -27.11 -4.05 -44.94
C VAL A 702 -28.26 -4.65 -45.74
N THR A 703 -27.97 -4.99 -46.99
CA THR A 703 -28.89 -5.75 -47.85
C THR A 703 -28.17 -6.96 -48.45
N HIS A 704 -28.90 -8.04 -48.65
CA HIS A 704 -28.45 -9.21 -49.41
C HIS A 704 -29.44 -9.48 -50.54
N LYS A 705 -28.97 -9.48 -51.79
CA LYS A 705 -29.82 -9.58 -53.00
C LYS A 705 -30.96 -8.54 -53.01
N GLY A 706 -30.70 -7.34 -52.50
CA GLY A 706 -31.68 -6.26 -52.38
C GLY A 706 -32.65 -6.38 -51.19
N VAL A 707 -32.61 -7.45 -50.41
CA VAL A 707 -33.43 -7.61 -49.19
C VAL A 707 -32.70 -7.04 -47.99
N SER A 708 -33.36 -6.15 -47.24
CA SER A 708 -32.82 -5.59 -45.99
C SER A 708 -32.66 -6.65 -44.92
N LEU A 709 -31.52 -6.61 -44.23
CA LEU A 709 -31.21 -7.49 -43.11
C LEU A 709 -31.22 -6.71 -41.79
N THR A 710 -31.42 -7.44 -40.69
CA THR A 710 -31.44 -6.89 -39.33
C THR A 710 -30.10 -7.12 -38.64
N GLY A 711 -29.52 -6.07 -38.08
CA GLY A 711 -28.28 -6.17 -37.31
C GLY A 711 -27.82 -4.83 -36.77
N GLU A 712 -26.83 -4.86 -35.88
CA GLU A 712 -26.29 -3.67 -35.21
C GLU A 712 -24.80 -3.83 -34.86
N LEU A 713 -24.18 -2.76 -34.34
CA LEU A 713 -22.87 -2.85 -33.70
C LEU A 713 -22.90 -3.83 -32.52
N ASN A 714 -21.84 -4.61 -32.36
CA ASN A 714 -21.70 -5.49 -31.21
C ASN A 714 -21.65 -4.65 -29.93
N ARG A 715 -22.57 -4.91 -29.00
CA ARG A 715 -22.64 -4.25 -27.69
C ARG A 715 -22.35 -5.21 -26.54
N GLY A 716 -22.18 -6.48 -26.84
CA GLY A 716 -22.05 -7.51 -25.83
C GLY A 716 -20.67 -7.52 -25.17
N SER A 717 -20.57 -8.14 -24.01
CA SER A 717 -19.33 -8.35 -23.25
C SER A 717 -18.47 -9.48 -23.86
N TYR A 718 -17.44 -9.90 -23.12
CA TYR A 718 -16.59 -11.03 -23.47
C TYR A 718 -17.40 -12.27 -23.90
N GLY A 719 -17.09 -12.86 -25.06
CA GLY A 719 -17.71 -14.09 -25.55
C GLY A 719 -19.16 -13.94 -26.03
N SER A 720 -19.56 -12.73 -26.41
CA SER A 720 -20.95 -12.44 -26.79
C SER A 720 -21.47 -13.23 -27.99
N LYS A 721 -22.75 -13.60 -27.91
CA LYS A 721 -23.50 -14.29 -28.96
C LYS A 721 -24.31 -13.29 -29.78
N PHE A 722 -24.77 -13.73 -30.95
CA PHE A 722 -25.70 -12.95 -31.76
C PHE A 722 -27.00 -12.67 -31.00
N PRO A 723 -27.47 -11.41 -30.95
CA PRO A 723 -28.78 -11.08 -30.42
C PRO A 723 -29.90 -11.84 -31.15
N LYS A 724 -30.98 -12.13 -30.43
CA LYS A 724 -32.13 -12.85 -30.99
C LYS A 724 -32.75 -12.02 -32.12
N GLY A 725 -32.93 -12.63 -33.29
CA GLY A 725 -33.54 -12.00 -34.46
C GLY A 725 -32.58 -11.18 -35.33
N HIS A 726 -31.28 -11.14 -35.01
CA HIS A 726 -30.28 -10.47 -35.86
C HIS A 726 -29.70 -11.46 -36.89
N ASP A 727 -29.59 -10.99 -38.13
CA ASP A 727 -28.95 -11.68 -39.25
C ASP A 727 -27.43 -11.46 -39.25
N TYR A 728 -27.01 -10.27 -38.80
CA TYR A 728 -25.60 -9.86 -38.74
C TYR A 728 -25.28 -9.02 -37.50
N MET A 729 -23.99 -8.84 -37.25
CA MET A 729 -23.41 -7.88 -36.32
C MET A 729 -22.25 -7.14 -36.98
N ILE A 730 -22.01 -5.91 -36.57
CA ILE A 730 -20.78 -5.19 -36.87
C ILE A 730 -19.85 -5.33 -35.68
N ILE A 731 -18.68 -5.92 -35.89
CA ILE A 731 -17.69 -6.19 -34.84
C ILE A 731 -16.40 -5.43 -35.11
N ARG A 732 -15.67 -5.08 -34.05
CA ARG A 732 -14.27 -4.68 -34.16
C ARG A 732 -13.41 -5.91 -34.44
N ALA A 733 -12.47 -5.80 -35.36
CA ALA A 733 -11.53 -6.87 -35.71
C ALA A 733 -10.14 -6.31 -36.04
N LEU A 734 -9.09 -7.10 -35.81
CA LEU A 734 -7.74 -6.75 -36.24
C LEU A 734 -7.50 -7.13 -37.71
N ASP A 735 -6.91 -6.21 -38.47
CA ASP A 735 -6.40 -6.44 -39.82
C ASP A 735 -5.10 -5.66 -40.00
N ASN A 736 -4.00 -6.38 -40.22
CA ASN A 736 -2.65 -5.82 -40.36
C ASN A 736 -2.31 -4.81 -39.25
N ASP A 737 -2.54 -5.19 -38.00
CA ASP A 737 -2.31 -4.38 -36.79
C ASP A 737 -3.17 -3.13 -36.63
N GLU A 738 -4.19 -2.96 -37.47
CA GLU A 738 -5.20 -1.91 -37.33
C GLU A 738 -6.56 -2.48 -36.91
N VAL A 739 -7.24 -1.77 -36.01
CA VAL A 739 -8.63 -2.10 -35.65
C VAL A 739 -9.55 -1.56 -36.74
N LYS A 740 -10.36 -2.43 -37.33
CA LYS A 740 -11.36 -2.09 -38.34
C LYS A 740 -12.71 -2.72 -37.99
N HIS A 741 -13.79 -2.19 -38.53
CA HIS A 741 -15.10 -2.84 -38.40
C HIS A 741 -15.26 -3.92 -39.47
N THR A 742 -15.89 -5.01 -39.07
CA THR A 742 -16.16 -6.18 -39.91
C THR A 742 -17.64 -6.51 -39.79
N LEU A 743 -18.30 -6.68 -40.93
CA LEU A 743 -19.65 -7.23 -41.02
C LEU A 743 -19.56 -8.74 -40.80
N PHE A 744 -20.20 -9.23 -39.74
CA PHE A 744 -20.19 -10.63 -39.35
C PHE A 744 -21.61 -11.21 -39.38
N PHE A 745 -21.84 -12.18 -40.25
CA PHE A 745 -23.13 -12.86 -40.39
C PHE A 745 -23.28 -14.04 -39.41
N LYS A 746 -24.49 -14.19 -38.90
CA LYS A 746 -24.87 -15.33 -38.05
C LYS A 746 -24.74 -16.65 -38.81
N ASP A 747 -25.26 -16.69 -40.03
CA ASP A 747 -25.17 -17.83 -40.94
C ASP A 747 -24.52 -17.34 -42.25
N ALA A 748 -23.77 -18.20 -42.95
CA ALA A 748 -23.14 -17.78 -44.21
C ALA A 748 -24.21 -17.39 -45.24
N PRO A 749 -24.21 -16.16 -45.77
CA PRO A 749 -25.19 -15.74 -46.75
C PRO A 749 -25.01 -16.55 -48.04
N ALA A 750 -26.13 -16.96 -48.65
CA ALA A 750 -26.13 -17.70 -49.90
C ALA A 750 -25.46 -16.88 -51.03
N ALA A 751 -24.97 -17.55 -52.08
CA ALA A 751 -24.26 -16.87 -53.16
C ALA A 751 -25.05 -15.69 -53.76
N GLY A 752 -24.45 -14.51 -53.82
CA GLY A 752 -25.09 -13.28 -54.32
C GLY A 752 -24.56 -11.98 -53.69
N GLU A 753 -25.06 -10.85 -54.17
CA GLU A 753 -24.59 -9.53 -53.72
C GLU A 753 -24.92 -9.25 -52.25
N ILE A 754 -23.94 -8.73 -51.51
CA ILE A 754 -24.12 -8.06 -50.22
C ILE A 754 -23.76 -6.60 -50.43
N LYS A 755 -24.66 -5.69 -50.05
CA LYS A 755 -24.41 -4.25 -50.07
C LYS A 755 -24.58 -3.67 -48.68
N ILE A 756 -23.57 -2.96 -48.20
CA ILE A 756 -23.60 -2.24 -46.94
C ILE A 756 -23.32 -0.75 -47.17
N THR A 757 -24.17 0.09 -46.61
CA THR A 757 -23.95 1.54 -46.51
C THR A 757 -23.78 1.91 -45.05
N PHE A 758 -22.80 2.73 -44.74
CA PHE A 758 -22.51 3.17 -43.36
C PHE A 758 -21.84 4.54 -43.36
N ASP A 759 -21.97 5.23 -42.23
CA ASP A 759 -21.20 6.42 -41.89
C ASP A 759 -19.99 6.01 -41.04
N TYR A 760 -18.93 6.82 -41.01
CA TYR A 760 -17.75 6.61 -40.17
C TYR A 760 -17.21 7.94 -39.65
N GLY A 761 -16.71 7.95 -38.42
CA GLY A 761 -16.12 9.15 -37.81
C GLY A 761 -15.66 8.91 -36.37
N GLU A 762 -14.50 9.47 -36.02
CA GLU A 762 -13.89 9.35 -34.68
C GLU A 762 -14.19 10.61 -33.84
N SER A 763 -14.67 10.44 -32.61
CA SER A 763 -14.83 11.53 -31.62
C SER A 763 -13.49 11.96 -31.02
N ILE A 764 -13.42 13.16 -30.44
CA ILE A 764 -12.29 13.59 -29.58
C ILE A 764 -12.79 13.62 -28.14
N THR A 765 -12.19 12.81 -27.28
CA THR A 765 -12.60 12.63 -25.86
C THR A 765 -11.38 12.46 -24.98
N TYR A 766 -11.55 12.50 -23.65
CA TYR A 766 -10.44 12.27 -22.72
C TYR A 766 -9.71 10.93 -22.95
N ALA A 767 -10.46 9.84 -23.17
CA ALA A 767 -9.90 8.56 -23.56
C ALA A 767 -9.82 8.42 -25.09
N LYS A 768 -8.61 8.27 -25.62
CA LYS A 768 -8.33 7.83 -26.99
C LYS A 768 -8.39 6.30 -27.07
N THR A 769 -9.32 5.78 -27.87
CA THR A 769 -9.58 4.35 -28.04
C THR A 769 -10.26 4.10 -29.38
N THR A 770 -10.18 2.86 -29.86
CA THR A 770 -10.88 2.36 -31.05
C THR A 770 -12.30 1.84 -30.77
N VAL A 771 -12.79 1.97 -29.54
CA VAL A 771 -14.19 1.68 -29.18
C VAL A 771 -15.05 2.87 -29.58
N GLY A 772 -15.97 2.72 -30.52
CA GLY A 772 -16.87 3.76 -31.00
C GLY A 772 -18.17 3.89 -30.20
N GLU A 773 -18.75 5.08 -30.23
CA GLU A 773 -20.15 5.34 -29.92
C GLU A 773 -21.13 4.67 -30.91
N LEU A 774 -22.37 4.42 -30.50
CA LEU A 774 -23.37 3.76 -31.36
C LEU A 774 -23.97 4.69 -32.43
N GLY A 775 -23.92 6.01 -32.21
CA GLY A 775 -24.43 7.03 -33.13
C GLY A 775 -23.54 8.27 -33.17
N THR A 776 -24.09 9.41 -33.62
CA THR A 776 -23.32 10.65 -33.80
C THR A 776 -22.92 11.34 -32.50
N LEU A 777 -23.62 11.06 -31.40
CA LEU A 777 -23.47 11.74 -30.12
C LEU A 777 -22.62 10.93 -29.13
N LEU A 778 -21.86 11.64 -28.28
CA LEU A 778 -21.02 11.06 -27.23
C LEU A 778 -21.78 10.19 -26.21
N ASP A 779 -23.06 10.49 -25.96
CA ASP A 779 -23.96 9.81 -25.02
C ASP A 779 -24.81 8.71 -25.66
N SER A 780 -24.57 8.36 -26.94
CA SER A 780 -25.34 7.32 -27.64
C SER A 780 -25.05 5.88 -27.17
N GLY A 781 -24.21 5.70 -26.14
CA GLY A 781 -23.66 4.41 -25.72
C GLY A 781 -22.44 4.01 -26.55
N LEU A 782 -21.74 2.95 -26.13
CA LEU A 782 -20.55 2.43 -26.80
C LEU A 782 -20.79 1.05 -27.40
N GLU A 783 -20.05 0.72 -28.47
CA GLU A 783 -19.86 -0.65 -28.91
C GLU A 783 -18.98 -1.44 -27.92
N SER A 784 -18.80 -2.73 -28.18
CA SER A 784 -18.07 -3.63 -27.31
C SER A 784 -16.59 -3.25 -27.18
N TYR A 785 -16.11 -3.35 -25.94
CA TYR A 785 -14.69 -3.29 -25.62
C TYR A 785 -13.88 -4.45 -26.22
N TYR A 786 -14.56 -5.53 -26.61
CA TYR A 786 -13.98 -6.77 -27.13
C TYR A 786 -14.31 -6.95 -28.62
N GLY A 787 -13.41 -7.59 -29.34
CA GLY A 787 -13.58 -7.89 -30.76
C GLY A 787 -12.94 -9.20 -31.18
N ASP A 788 -12.86 -9.38 -32.49
CA ASP A 788 -12.30 -10.53 -33.18
C ASP A 788 -10.79 -10.31 -33.40
N GLY A 789 -9.98 -10.96 -32.58
CA GLY A 789 -8.53 -10.81 -32.59
C GLY A 789 -7.81 -12.10 -32.21
N ASN A 790 -6.51 -12.00 -32.01
CA ASN A 790 -5.62 -13.16 -31.82
C ASN A 790 -5.41 -13.53 -30.33
N VAL A 791 -6.25 -13.02 -29.44
CA VAL A 791 -6.17 -13.30 -28.00
C VAL A 791 -7.34 -14.22 -27.63
N ALA A 792 -7.10 -15.53 -27.70
CA ALA A 792 -8.04 -16.54 -27.23
C ALA A 792 -7.62 -16.99 -25.82
N PHE A 793 -8.44 -16.64 -24.81
CA PHE A 793 -8.13 -16.95 -23.40
C PHE A 793 -8.50 -18.37 -22.98
N ASP A 794 -9.46 -19.00 -23.67
CA ASP A 794 -9.81 -20.41 -23.49
C ASP A 794 -9.43 -21.20 -24.76
N PRO A 795 -8.26 -21.86 -24.78
CA PRO A 795 -7.85 -22.71 -25.89
C PRO A 795 -8.78 -23.92 -26.08
N SER A 796 -9.44 -24.36 -25.00
CA SER A 796 -10.39 -25.48 -25.00
C SER A 796 -11.78 -25.08 -25.52
N ASN A 797 -12.19 -23.82 -25.39
CA ASN A 797 -13.45 -23.27 -25.94
C ASN A 797 -13.24 -21.88 -26.55
N ALA A 798 -12.52 -21.80 -27.66
CA ALA A 798 -12.27 -20.52 -28.32
C ALA A 798 -13.60 -19.86 -28.76
N VAL A 799 -13.94 -18.72 -28.14
CA VAL A 799 -15.07 -17.87 -28.56
C VAL A 799 -14.57 -16.74 -29.46
N SER A 800 -15.29 -16.47 -30.54
CA SER A 800 -14.83 -15.60 -31.63
C SER A 800 -14.73 -14.10 -31.30
N LEU A 801 -15.22 -13.63 -30.15
CA LEU A 801 -15.27 -12.22 -29.76
C LEU A 801 -14.81 -12.03 -28.30
N SER A 802 -13.49 -12.02 -28.09
CA SER A 802 -12.90 -12.04 -26.74
C SER A 802 -11.65 -11.17 -26.58
N SER A 803 -11.10 -10.65 -27.68
CA SER A 803 -9.81 -9.94 -27.66
C SER A 803 -9.99 -8.44 -27.40
N GLY A 804 -9.14 -7.87 -26.55
CA GLY A 804 -8.85 -6.43 -26.60
C GLY A 804 -7.96 -6.12 -27.78
N LEU A 805 -8.29 -5.05 -28.51
CA LEU A 805 -7.67 -4.78 -29.82
C LEU A 805 -6.85 -3.49 -29.85
N ASP A 806 -6.76 -2.73 -28.76
CA ASP A 806 -6.08 -1.43 -28.72
C ASP A 806 -5.52 -1.09 -27.33
N PHE A 807 -4.54 -0.19 -27.28
CA PHE A 807 -4.13 0.47 -26.03
C PHE A 807 -4.89 1.79 -25.88
N ARG A 808 -5.48 2.01 -24.71
CA ARG A 808 -6.33 3.18 -24.46
C ARG A 808 -5.54 4.20 -23.67
N LYS A 809 -5.53 5.45 -24.12
CA LYS A 809 -4.64 6.47 -23.57
C LYS A 809 -5.28 7.84 -23.52
N VAL A 810 -4.71 8.74 -22.73
CA VAL A 810 -5.18 10.14 -22.70
C VAL A 810 -5.03 10.77 -24.08
N ASP A 811 -6.10 11.38 -24.58
CA ASP A 811 -6.10 12.06 -25.87
C ASP A 811 -5.54 13.49 -25.75
N LYS A 812 -4.47 13.79 -26.47
CA LYS A 812 -3.85 15.13 -26.41
C LYS A 812 -4.69 16.19 -27.12
N ASP A 813 -5.50 15.78 -28.10
CA ASP A 813 -6.32 16.69 -28.91
C ASP A 813 -7.49 17.27 -28.09
N CYS A 814 -7.83 16.66 -26.96
CA CYS A 814 -8.94 17.07 -26.10
C CYS A 814 -8.56 18.20 -25.11
N PHE A 815 -7.33 18.73 -25.17
CA PHE A 815 -6.86 19.76 -24.23
C PHE A 815 -6.54 21.10 -24.90
N LYS A 816 -6.93 22.19 -24.24
CA LYS A 816 -6.35 23.52 -24.44
C LYS A 816 -5.52 23.91 -23.23
N THR A 817 -4.28 24.34 -23.43
CA THR A 817 -3.35 24.67 -22.34
C THR A 817 -3.00 26.16 -22.37
N TYR A 818 -3.11 26.81 -21.23
CA TYR A 818 -2.75 28.22 -21.02
C TYR A 818 -1.75 28.32 -19.86
N ASN A 819 -0.66 29.05 -20.07
CA ASN A 819 0.35 29.30 -19.04
C ASN A 819 0.30 30.78 -18.64
N PHE A 820 0.54 31.05 -17.35
CA PHE A 820 0.50 32.38 -16.75
C PHE A 820 1.79 32.63 -15.96
N ALA A 821 2.20 33.90 -15.87
CA ALA A 821 3.45 34.28 -15.21
C ALA A 821 3.44 34.11 -13.69
N SER A 822 2.28 33.90 -13.06
CA SER A 822 2.15 33.84 -11.61
C SER A 822 1.04 32.90 -11.16
N ASN A 823 1.27 32.23 -10.03
CA ASN A 823 0.29 31.38 -9.36
C ASN A 823 -0.68 32.23 -8.52
N LYS A 824 -1.83 32.60 -9.12
CA LYS A 824 -2.93 33.34 -8.46
C LYS A 824 -4.27 32.76 -8.88
N THR A 825 -5.30 33.00 -8.08
CA THR A 825 -6.69 32.70 -8.45
C THR A 825 -7.11 33.58 -9.62
N ARG A 826 -7.70 32.96 -10.65
CA ARG A 826 -8.24 33.62 -11.84
C ARG A 826 -9.64 33.11 -12.11
N GLU A 827 -10.49 33.99 -12.64
CA GLU A 827 -11.75 33.57 -13.25
C GLU A 827 -11.48 33.14 -14.69
N ILE A 828 -11.78 31.89 -15.02
CA ILE A 828 -11.71 31.35 -16.37
C ILE A 828 -13.13 31.17 -16.87
N LYS A 829 -13.43 31.72 -18.04
CA LYS A 829 -14.75 31.65 -18.68
C LYS A 829 -14.61 31.19 -20.12
N ILE A 830 -15.32 30.14 -20.50
CA ILE A 830 -15.45 29.66 -21.88
C ILE A 830 -16.83 30.07 -22.37
N ARG A 831 -16.89 30.88 -23.44
CA ARG A 831 -18.14 31.38 -24.02
C ARG A 831 -18.26 30.94 -25.46
N ILE A 832 -19.44 30.46 -25.87
CA ILE A 832 -19.74 30.22 -27.28
C ILE A 832 -19.93 31.55 -27.98
N LYS A 833 -19.02 31.89 -28.91
CA LYS A 833 -19.07 33.12 -29.71
C LYS A 833 -20.02 33.01 -30.89
N SER A 834 -19.96 31.88 -31.60
CA SER A 834 -20.72 31.68 -32.85
C SER A 834 -20.67 30.22 -33.29
N LEU A 835 -21.48 29.87 -34.29
CA LEU A 835 -21.36 28.63 -35.04
C LEU A 835 -20.08 28.63 -35.89
N ASP A 836 -19.39 27.49 -35.97
CA ASP A 836 -18.20 27.37 -36.82
C ASP A 836 -18.59 27.53 -38.30
N PRO A 837 -17.89 28.35 -39.10
CA PRO A 837 -18.28 28.61 -40.48
C PRO A 837 -18.19 27.39 -41.40
N ARG A 838 -17.55 26.29 -40.97
CA ARG A 838 -17.46 25.04 -41.73
C ARG A 838 -18.66 24.11 -41.55
N VAL A 839 -19.58 24.42 -40.62
CA VAL A 839 -20.78 23.60 -40.42
C VAL A 839 -21.97 24.18 -41.18
N ILE A 840 -23.03 23.38 -41.33
CA ILE A 840 -24.20 23.76 -42.10
C ILE A 840 -24.90 24.97 -41.43
N PRO A 841 -25.23 26.04 -42.18
CA PRO A 841 -25.97 27.17 -41.64
C PRO A 841 -27.31 26.74 -41.02
N GLY A 842 -27.58 27.18 -39.79
CA GLY A 842 -28.82 26.89 -39.06
C GLY A 842 -28.69 25.88 -37.91
N ASP A 843 -27.54 25.22 -37.76
CA ASP A 843 -27.25 24.43 -36.55
C ASP A 843 -27.10 25.32 -35.30
N THR A 844 -27.36 24.75 -34.13
CA THR A 844 -27.11 25.41 -32.85
C THR A 844 -25.69 25.09 -32.37
N PRO A 845 -24.83 26.09 -32.06
CA PRO A 845 -23.47 25.84 -31.61
C PRO A 845 -23.42 25.21 -30.23
N THR A 846 -22.52 24.24 -30.01
CA THR A 846 -22.33 23.59 -28.71
C THR A 846 -20.85 23.45 -28.32
N PHE A 847 -20.61 23.38 -27.02
CA PHE A 847 -19.30 23.11 -26.42
C PHE A 847 -19.45 22.13 -25.27
N VAL A 848 -18.67 21.04 -25.29
CA VAL A 848 -18.69 20.00 -24.26
C VAL A 848 -17.47 20.13 -23.35
N PHE A 849 -17.68 20.61 -22.13
CA PHE A 849 -16.66 20.69 -21.09
C PHE A 849 -16.61 19.40 -20.27
N ASN A 850 -15.43 18.79 -20.16
CA ASN A 850 -15.24 17.60 -19.32
C ASN A 850 -14.68 17.98 -17.94
N PHE A 851 -13.51 18.62 -17.88
CA PHE A 851 -12.89 19.12 -16.65
C PHE A 851 -11.80 20.15 -16.98
N ALA A 852 -11.28 20.85 -15.97
CA ALA A 852 -10.06 21.65 -16.08
C ALA A 852 -9.05 21.23 -15.00
N THR A 853 -7.76 21.28 -15.30
CA THR A 853 -6.69 20.90 -14.34
C THR A 853 -5.45 21.76 -14.54
N ASP A 854 -4.62 21.90 -13.51
CA ASP A 854 -3.33 22.60 -13.62
C ASP A 854 -2.15 21.69 -13.99
N ARG A 855 -2.36 20.36 -14.04
CA ARG A 855 -1.30 19.38 -14.28
C ARG A 855 -1.50 18.52 -15.52
N ASN A 856 -0.41 17.89 -15.95
CA ASN A 856 -0.40 16.96 -17.06
C ASN A 856 -0.23 15.53 -16.53
N PHE A 857 -1.31 14.76 -16.56
CA PHE A 857 -1.26 13.32 -16.30
C PHE A 857 -1.58 12.58 -17.59
N GLU A 858 -0.62 11.80 -18.07
CA GLU A 858 -0.69 11.10 -19.35
C GLU A 858 -0.62 9.59 -19.10
N TYR A 859 -1.79 8.95 -19.07
CA TYR A 859 -1.90 7.51 -18.84
C TYR A 859 -2.13 6.73 -20.13
N MET A 860 -1.52 5.55 -20.21
CA MET A 860 -1.89 4.49 -21.15
C MET A 860 -2.30 3.24 -20.37
N ASN A 861 -3.53 2.78 -20.61
CA ASN A 861 -3.99 1.45 -20.23
C ASN A 861 -3.68 0.47 -21.38
N ALA A 862 -2.67 -0.37 -21.17
CA ALA A 862 -2.25 -1.42 -22.07
C ALA A 862 -2.63 -2.81 -21.51
N GLY A 863 -3.84 -2.94 -20.98
CA GLY A 863 -4.29 -4.15 -20.31
C GLY A 863 -5.17 -5.11 -21.14
N ILE A 864 -5.72 -4.75 -22.32
CA ILE A 864 -6.99 -5.36 -22.73
C ILE A 864 -7.06 -6.86 -23.13
N GLY A 865 -7.65 -7.70 -22.29
CA GLY A 865 -8.12 -9.04 -22.66
C GLY A 865 -7.20 -10.19 -22.27
N GLY A 866 -6.41 -10.01 -21.19
CA GLY A 866 -5.68 -11.12 -20.61
C GLY A 866 -4.24 -11.27 -21.09
N PHE A 867 -3.56 -10.17 -21.36
CA PHE A 867 -2.21 -10.18 -21.90
C PHE A 867 -1.19 -10.85 -20.98
N GLN A 868 -0.21 -11.50 -21.59
CA GLN A 868 0.91 -12.19 -20.95
C GLN A 868 2.23 -11.55 -21.40
N TYR A 869 3.30 -11.72 -20.63
CA TYR A 869 4.62 -11.15 -20.97
C TYR A 869 5.12 -11.58 -22.36
N ASN A 870 4.93 -12.86 -22.74
CA ASN A 870 5.35 -13.36 -24.05
C ASN A 870 4.62 -12.68 -25.24
N MET A 871 3.43 -12.12 -25.01
CA MET A 871 2.71 -11.38 -26.05
C MET A 871 3.43 -10.07 -26.34
N PHE A 872 3.92 -9.38 -25.30
CA PHE A 872 4.71 -8.18 -25.46
C PHE A 872 6.09 -8.43 -26.04
N ASN A 873 6.63 -9.65 -25.92
CA ASN A 873 7.91 -10.05 -26.50
C ASN A 873 7.87 -10.21 -28.03
N LYS A 874 6.73 -10.03 -28.71
CA LYS A 874 6.63 -10.11 -30.18
C LYS A 874 7.27 -8.89 -30.86
N GLU A 875 7.64 -9.05 -32.13
CA GLU A 875 8.23 -7.98 -32.96
C GLU A 875 7.21 -7.22 -33.80
N THR A 876 6.05 -7.85 -34.03
CA THR A 876 4.90 -7.41 -34.84
C THR A 876 3.62 -7.61 -34.03
N GLY A 877 2.48 -7.07 -34.46
CA GLY A 877 1.26 -7.10 -33.65
C GLY A 877 1.00 -5.77 -32.94
N ILE A 878 -0.27 -5.42 -32.71
CA ILE A 878 -0.63 -4.26 -31.87
C ILE A 878 -0.26 -4.44 -30.39
N ILE A 879 -0.14 -5.69 -29.92
CA ILE A 879 0.28 -6.03 -28.55
C ILE A 879 1.75 -6.43 -28.61
N ASN A 880 2.65 -5.45 -28.50
CA ASN A 880 4.08 -5.67 -28.43
C ASN A 880 4.78 -4.56 -27.63
N TYR A 881 6.05 -4.80 -27.25
CA TYR A 881 6.85 -3.85 -26.47
C TYR A 881 7.12 -2.53 -27.22
N LYS A 882 7.24 -2.55 -28.55
CA LYS A 882 7.46 -1.33 -29.37
C LYS A 882 6.28 -0.38 -29.27
N LYS A 883 5.04 -0.90 -29.26
CA LYS A 883 3.83 -0.09 -29.09
C LYS A 883 3.73 0.57 -27.71
N LEU A 884 4.28 -0.05 -26.66
CA LEU A 884 4.45 0.61 -25.37
C LEU A 884 5.52 1.70 -25.45
N ALA A 885 6.65 1.39 -26.10
CA ALA A 885 7.78 2.30 -26.23
C ALA A 885 7.48 3.54 -27.08
N GLU A 886 6.67 3.41 -28.15
CA GLU A 886 6.18 4.51 -28.99
C GLU A 886 5.38 5.57 -28.20
N TYR A 887 4.90 5.25 -26.99
CA TYR A 887 4.27 6.22 -26.10
C TYR A 887 5.28 7.11 -25.36
N GLU A 888 6.56 6.70 -25.36
CA GLU A 888 7.66 7.31 -24.61
C GLU A 888 7.34 7.40 -23.11
N PRO A 889 7.06 6.29 -22.43
CA PRO A 889 6.73 6.31 -21.01
C PRO A 889 7.92 6.72 -20.15
N ASP A 890 7.66 7.48 -19.10
CA ASP A 890 8.61 7.69 -18.00
C ASP A 890 8.58 6.49 -17.05
N LYS A 891 7.40 5.89 -16.85
CA LYS A 891 7.18 4.74 -15.96
C LYS A 891 6.33 3.67 -16.65
N ILE A 892 6.67 2.40 -16.44
CA ILE A 892 5.88 1.25 -16.87
C ILE A 892 5.56 0.38 -15.65
N VAL A 893 4.28 0.20 -15.36
CA VAL A 893 3.79 -0.78 -14.39
C VAL A 893 3.31 -2.01 -15.13
N ALA A 894 3.93 -3.16 -14.88
CA ALA A 894 3.60 -4.45 -15.50
C ALA A 894 2.99 -5.41 -14.47
N LEU A 895 1.74 -5.84 -14.69
CA LEU A 895 1.01 -6.79 -13.85
C LEU A 895 0.31 -7.85 -14.72
N MET A 896 1.01 -8.93 -15.07
CA MET A 896 0.53 -9.93 -16.07
C MET A 896 0.55 -11.39 -15.58
N GLY A 897 0.86 -11.63 -14.30
CA GLY A 897 1.22 -12.97 -13.83
C GLY A 897 0.06 -13.95 -13.60
N ALA A 898 -1.21 -13.53 -13.63
CA ALA A 898 -2.33 -14.41 -13.31
C ALA A 898 -2.75 -15.30 -14.49
N ASN A 899 -2.66 -14.78 -15.72
CA ASN A 899 -2.98 -15.55 -16.93
C ASN A 899 -1.82 -16.44 -17.38
N ASP A 900 -0.59 -16.09 -17.00
CA ASP A 900 0.58 -16.95 -17.22
C ASP A 900 0.50 -18.26 -16.40
N ASP A 901 -0.28 -18.29 -15.32
CA ASP A 901 -0.46 -19.45 -14.44
C ASP A 901 -1.06 -20.67 -15.14
N TRP A 902 -2.01 -20.46 -16.05
CA TRP A 902 -2.80 -21.53 -16.66
C TRP A 902 -2.03 -22.42 -17.64
N GLY A 903 -0.99 -21.87 -18.27
CA GLY A 903 -0.27 -22.56 -19.35
C GLY A 903 1.23 -22.71 -19.15
N LYS A 904 1.80 -22.11 -18.10
CA LYS A 904 3.27 -22.06 -17.91
C LYS A 904 3.76 -22.56 -16.56
N ALA A 905 2.87 -22.89 -15.63
CA ALA A 905 3.25 -23.49 -14.35
C ALA A 905 3.54 -24.99 -14.53
N GLU A 906 4.68 -25.44 -14.03
CA GLU A 906 5.05 -26.86 -13.99
C GLU A 906 5.09 -27.37 -12.54
N TYR A 907 4.77 -28.64 -12.37
CA TYR A 907 4.65 -29.31 -11.06
C TYR A 907 5.59 -30.52 -11.02
N PRO A 908 6.91 -30.30 -10.83
CA PRO A 908 7.92 -31.35 -11.01
C PRO A 908 7.94 -32.40 -9.90
N VAL A 909 7.22 -32.20 -8.79
CA VAL A 909 7.24 -33.11 -7.63
C VAL A 909 5.83 -33.59 -7.32
N TYR A 910 5.68 -34.89 -7.11
CA TYR A 910 4.40 -35.53 -6.79
C TYR A 910 4.58 -36.81 -5.99
N GLN A 911 3.51 -37.28 -5.37
CA GLN A 911 3.47 -38.51 -4.58
C GLN A 911 2.40 -39.45 -5.17
N PRO A 912 2.77 -40.64 -5.66
CA PRO A 912 1.80 -41.64 -6.11
C PRO A 912 0.91 -42.09 -4.94
N ARG A 913 -0.40 -42.13 -5.15
CA ARG A 913 -1.39 -42.63 -4.17
C ARG A 913 -2.49 -43.45 -4.85
N ILE A 914 -3.07 -44.38 -4.08
CA ILE A 914 -4.31 -45.06 -4.42
C ILE A 914 -5.41 -44.45 -3.56
N VAL A 915 -6.46 -43.91 -4.19
CA VAL A 915 -7.55 -43.20 -3.49
C VAL A 915 -8.92 -43.68 -3.95
N GLN A 916 -9.94 -43.40 -3.15
CA GLN A 916 -11.35 -43.62 -3.50
C GLN A 916 -11.92 -42.45 -4.30
N ALA A 917 -13.09 -42.66 -4.91
CA ALA A 917 -13.81 -41.62 -5.68
C ALA A 917 -14.04 -40.32 -4.87
N ASP A 918 -14.34 -40.46 -3.58
CA ASP A 918 -14.65 -39.33 -2.72
C ASP A 918 -13.45 -38.38 -2.53
N TYR A 919 -12.22 -38.90 -2.56
CA TYR A 919 -11.00 -38.09 -2.47
C TYR A 919 -10.84 -37.21 -3.72
N LEU A 920 -11.13 -37.75 -4.91
CA LEU A 920 -11.07 -36.99 -6.17
C LEU A 920 -12.07 -35.84 -6.17
N GLU A 921 -13.32 -36.10 -5.77
CA GLU A 921 -14.39 -35.10 -5.80
C GLU A 921 -14.23 -34.00 -4.74
N LYS A 922 -13.49 -34.28 -3.66
CA LYS A 922 -13.25 -33.33 -2.55
C LYS A 922 -12.00 -32.45 -2.74
N ASN A 923 -11.11 -32.81 -3.66
CA ASN A 923 -9.84 -32.10 -3.85
C ASN A 923 -9.78 -31.40 -5.21
N SER A 924 -9.13 -30.23 -5.24
CA SER A 924 -9.02 -29.45 -6.47
C SER A 924 -8.26 -30.21 -7.55
N TYR A 925 -8.69 -30.04 -8.80
CA TYR A 925 -7.98 -30.47 -10.00
C TYR A 925 -6.51 -30.08 -9.97
N TYR A 926 -6.19 -28.87 -9.50
CA TYR A 926 -4.81 -28.37 -9.46
C TYR A 926 -3.90 -29.14 -8.51
N TRP A 927 -4.47 -29.93 -7.59
CA TRP A 927 -3.73 -30.70 -6.60
C TRP A 927 -3.44 -32.13 -7.06
N ILE A 928 -4.14 -32.63 -8.08
CA ILE A 928 -4.10 -34.03 -8.51
C ILE A 928 -3.73 -34.10 -9.99
N ALA A 929 -2.69 -34.86 -10.32
CA ALA A 929 -2.31 -35.12 -11.71
C ALA A 929 -2.59 -36.58 -12.11
N ASN A 930 -2.89 -36.77 -13.40
CA ASN A 930 -2.99 -38.06 -14.08
C ASN A 930 -3.82 -39.13 -13.34
N PRO A 931 -5.08 -38.84 -12.95
CA PRO A 931 -5.91 -39.85 -12.33
C PRO A 931 -6.21 -40.98 -13.32
N ILE A 932 -5.96 -42.24 -12.93
CA ILE A 932 -6.28 -43.43 -13.70
C ILE A 932 -7.22 -44.29 -12.86
N LYS A 933 -8.40 -44.63 -13.40
CA LYS A 933 -9.35 -45.51 -12.73
C LYS A 933 -8.83 -46.95 -12.72
N ASN A 934 -8.86 -47.58 -11.56
CA ASN A 934 -8.47 -48.96 -11.34
C ASN A 934 -9.50 -49.66 -10.44
N GLU A 935 -10.41 -50.43 -11.04
CA GLU A 935 -11.56 -51.04 -10.36
C GLU A 935 -12.42 -50.00 -9.60
N SER A 936 -12.53 -50.14 -8.27
CA SER A 936 -13.21 -49.21 -7.36
C SER A 936 -12.32 -48.04 -6.89
N ASN A 937 -11.03 -48.04 -7.25
CA ASN A 937 -10.03 -47.08 -6.81
C ASN A 937 -9.51 -46.21 -7.96
N TYR A 938 -8.70 -45.22 -7.62
CA TYR A 938 -8.01 -44.34 -8.55
C TYR A 938 -6.53 -44.23 -8.19
N ASN A 939 -5.66 -44.49 -9.16
CA ASN A 939 -4.24 -44.19 -9.06
C ASN A 939 -4.03 -42.71 -9.41
N ILE A 940 -3.41 -41.95 -8.52
CA ILE A 940 -3.20 -40.51 -8.71
C ILE A 940 -1.75 -40.11 -8.43
N ASN A 941 -1.34 -38.99 -9.01
CA ASN A 941 -0.14 -38.26 -8.61
C ASN A 941 -0.54 -37.03 -7.80
N ASP A 942 -0.46 -37.10 -6.48
CA ASP A 942 -0.78 -36.00 -5.57
C ASP A 942 0.37 -34.98 -5.55
N ARG A 943 0.09 -33.72 -5.90
CA ARG A 943 1.09 -32.63 -5.91
C ARG A 943 1.35 -32.07 -4.52
N TRP A 944 0.51 -32.40 -3.53
CA TRP A 944 0.74 -32.08 -2.12
C TRP A 944 1.39 -33.27 -1.40
N THR A 945 2.72 -33.25 -1.37
CA THR A 945 3.53 -34.36 -0.91
C THR A 945 3.81 -34.31 0.59
N ASP A 946 3.91 -35.48 1.21
CA ASP A 946 4.27 -35.60 2.63
C ASP A 946 5.76 -35.33 2.86
N ILE A 947 6.09 -34.90 4.08
CA ILE A 947 7.46 -34.66 4.53
C ILE A 947 7.88 -35.71 5.56
N LYS A 948 9.17 -36.02 5.60
CA LYS A 948 9.79 -36.95 6.56
C LYS A 948 10.52 -36.23 7.68
N ALA A 949 11.10 -35.07 7.36
CA ALA A 949 11.80 -34.23 8.32
C ALA A 949 11.81 -32.78 7.83
N PHE A 950 11.99 -31.85 8.75
CA PHE A 950 12.21 -30.45 8.44
C PHE A 950 13.14 -29.83 9.48
N ASP A 951 13.88 -28.82 9.07
CA ASP A 951 14.57 -27.90 9.96
C ASP A 951 14.28 -26.46 9.50
N LYS A 952 14.95 -25.49 10.11
CA LYS A 952 14.73 -24.08 9.82
C LYS A 952 14.98 -23.70 8.34
N TYR A 953 15.86 -24.41 7.62
CA TYR A 953 16.31 -24.06 6.26
C TYR A 953 16.13 -25.20 5.25
N SER A 954 15.51 -26.30 5.66
CA SER A 954 15.34 -27.45 4.78
C SER A 954 14.10 -28.28 5.09
N ILE A 955 13.62 -28.96 4.05
CA ILE A 955 12.57 -29.97 4.13
C ILE A 955 13.07 -31.23 3.45
N THR A 956 12.86 -32.38 4.11
CA THR A 956 13.11 -33.70 3.54
C THR A 956 11.77 -34.32 3.18
N LEU A 957 11.57 -34.66 1.91
CA LEU A 957 10.33 -35.27 1.41
C LEU A 957 10.24 -36.74 1.83
N ALA A 958 9.03 -37.29 1.87
CA ALA A 958 8.80 -38.71 2.17
C ALA A 958 9.43 -39.65 1.11
N ASP A 959 9.74 -40.88 1.53
CA ASP A 959 10.51 -41.83 0.70
C ASP A 959 9.79 -42.21 -0.60
N ASN A 960 8.45 -42.20 -0.63
CA ASN A 960 7.66 -42.50 -1.82
C ASN A 960 7.40 -41.30 -2.75
N VAL A 961 7.94 -40.10 -2.44
CA VAL A 961 7.77 -38.91 -3.27
C VAL A 961 8.66 -38.98 -4.52
N VAL A 962 8.11 -38.70 -5.70
CA VAL A 962 8.85 -38.65 -6.95
C VAL A 962 9.28 -37.21 -7.22
N ILE A 963 10.56 -37.03 -7.54
CA ILE A 963 11.18 -35.72 -7.80
C ILE A 963 11.64 -35.68 -9.24
N GLY A 964 11.01 -34.82 -10.05
CA GLY A 964 11.40 -34.50 -11.41
C GLY A 964 12.48 -33.41 -11.47
N ASP A 965 12.36 -32.52 -12.45
CA ASP A 965 13.31 -31.42 -12.66
C ASP A 965 12.92 -30.20 -11.85
N VAL A 966 13.54 -30.10 -10.67
CA VAL A 966 13.43 -28.95 -9.76
C VAL A 966 14.63 -28.04 -9.97
N ASN A 967 14.36 -26.78 -10.27
CA ASN A 967 15.35 -25.75 -10.51
C ASN A 967 15.58 -24.88 -9.27
N LYS A 968 16.74 -24.23 -9.22
CA LYS A 968 16.98 -23.15 -8.27
C LYS A 968 15.95 -22.03 -8.49
N HIS A 969 15.42 -21.52 -7.40
CA HIS A 969 14.33 -20.54 -7.28
C HIS A 969 12.93 -21.04 -7.66
N ASP A 970 12.75 -22.34 -7.88
CA ASP A 970 11.39 -22.90 -7.89
C ASP A 970 10.68 -22.60 -6.56
N ILE A 971 9.37 -22.47 -6.62
CA ILE A 971 8.52 -22.10 -5.48
C ILE A 971 8.23 -23.34 -4.67
N LEU A 972 8.57 -23.30 -3.38
CA LEU A 972 8.17 -24.27 -2.36
C LEU A 972 7.07 -23.65 -1.49
N ILE A 973 5.89 -24.24 -1.51
CA ILE A 973 4.77 -23.90 -0.63
C ILE A 973 4.71 -24.94 0.49
N ILE A 974 4.64 -24.47 1.72
CA ILE A 974 4.69 -25.28 2.94
C ILE A 974 3.40 -25.04 3.71
N ASN A 975 2.80 -26.15 4.15
CA ASN A 975 1.44 -26.24 4.68
C ASN A 975 0.38 -26.12 3.60
N LYS A 976 -0.59 -27.05 3.61
CA LYS A 976 -1.63 -27.10 2.60
C LYS A 976 -2.58 -25.92 2.81
N TRP A 977 -2.72 -25.09 1.78
CA TRP A 977 -3.64 -23.95 1.82
C TRP A 977 -5.10 -24.44 1.87
N GLY A 978 -5.67 -24.39 3.08
CA GLY A 978 -7.07 -24.70 3.36
C GLY A 978 -7.94 -23.45 3.40
N ASN A 979 -7.96 -22.66 2.32
CA ASN A 979 -8.70 -21.40 2.19
C ASN A 979 -8.24 -20.20 3.04
N ASP A 980 -7.16 -20.33 3.81
CA ASP A 980 -6.53 -19.25 4.57
C ASP A 980 -5.01 -19.23 4.35
N GLU A 981 -4.49 -18.19 3.71
CA GLU A 981 -3.07 -18.08 3.35
C GLU A 981 -2.16 -17.81 4.55
N ARG A 982 -2.72 -17.33 5.68
CA ARG A 982 -1.94 -16.92 6.87
C ARG A 982 -1.13 -18.07 7.48
N TYR A 983 -1.56 -19.30 7.23
CA TYR A 983 -0.94 -20.52 7.75
C TYR A 983 -0.02 -21.20 6.74
N CYS A 984 0.13 -20.64 5.54
CA CYS A 984 1.04 -21.13 4.52
C CYS A 984 2.37 -20.37 4.57
N GLN A 985 3.45 -21.04 4.22
CA GLN A 985 4.76 -20.42 4.07
C GLN A 985 5.30 -20.67 2.67
N VAL A 986 5.87 -19.64 2.04
CA VAL A 986 6.47 -19.76 0.71
C VAL A 986 7.97 -19.53 0.77
N ARG A 987 8.75 -20.42 0.15
CA ARG A 987 10.20 -20.28 -0.01
C ARG A 987 10.59 -20.44 -1.47
N LEU A 988 11.71 -19.81 -1.85
CA LEU A 988 12.39 -20.10 -3.11
C LEU A 988 13.47 -21.15 -2.83
N ILE A 989 13.49 -22.21 -3.62
CA ILE A 989 14.44 -23.32 -3.48
C ILE A 989 15.85 -22.80 -3.80
N ASP A 990 16.82 -23.10 -2.95
CA ASP A 990 18.23 -22.80 -3.20
C ASP A 990 18.96 -23.99 -3.83
N SER A 991 18.72 -25.20 -3.28
CA SER A 991 19.27 -26.45 -3.83
C SER A 991 18.39 -27.66 -3.48
N ILE A 992 18.61 -28.77 -4.20
CA ILE A 992 17.94 -30.04 -3.95
C ILE A 992 18.95 -31.20 -4.03
N ASP A 993 19.01 -32.02 -2.99
CA ASP A 993 19.69 -33.32 -3.00
C ASP A 993 18.63 -34.38 -3.33
N LYS A 994 18.53 -34.77 -4.61
CA LYS A 994 17.54 -35.75 -5.09
C LYS A 994 17.70 -37.11 -4.41
N SER A 995 18.94 -37.51 -4.08
CA SER A 995 19.23 -38.81 -3.44
C SER A 995 18.70 -38.85 -2.01
N LYS A 996 18.86 -37.75 -1.26
CA LYS A 996 18.37 -37.61 0.11
C LYS A 996 16.95 -37.04 0.19
N LYS A 997 16.35 -36.69 -0.96
CA LYS A 997 15.07 -35.99 -1.08
C LYS A 997 15.00 -34.72 -0.21
N LYS A 998 16.14 -34.04 -0.07
CA LYS A 998 16.32 -32.88 0.80
C LYS A 998 16.33 -31.61 -0.04
N ILE A 999 15.44 -30.68 0.28
CA ILE A 999 15.33 -29.36 -0.34
C ILE A 999 15.86 -28.34 0.65
N THR A 1000 16.74 -27.45 0.20
CA THR A 1000 17.26 -26.34 1.01
C THR A 1000 16.80 -25.00 0.46
N PHE A 1001 16.67 -24.02 1.35
CA PHE A 1001 16.27 -22.66 1.02
C PHE A 1001 16.92 -21.67 1.98
N LEU A 1002 17.09 -20.42 1.55
CA LEU A 1002 17.85 -19.40 2.30
C LEU A 1002 17.01 -18.65 3.33
N THR A 1003 15.70 -18.51 3.10
CA THR A 1003 14.80 -17.83 4.03
C THR A 1003 14.24 -18.84 5.04
N PRO A 1004 14.43 -18.65 6.35
CA PRO A 1004 14.06 -19.66 7.33
C PRO A 1004 12.55 -19.85 7.41
N ILE A 1005 12.06 -21.05 7.72
CA ILE A 1005 10.65 -21.32 8.03
C ILE A 1005 10.34 -21.06 9.50
N ASP A 1006 9.11 -20.64 9.79
CA ASP A 1006 8.55 -20.69 11.15
C ASP A 1006 8.20 -22.15 11.45
N THR A 1007 9.03 -22.80 12.26
CA THR A 1007 8.88 -24.21 12.62
C THR A 1007 7.68 -24.46 13.53
N GLU A 1008 7.09 -23.44 14.15
CA GLU A 1008 5.87 -23.60 14.97
C GLU A 1008 4.64 -23.94 14.12
N LEU A 1009 4.62 -23.44 12.88
CA LEU A 1009 3.55 -23.68 11.90
C LEU A 1009 3.72 -24.99 11.12
N VAL A 1010 4.80 -25.73 11.36
CA VAL A 1010 5.17 -26.95 10.60
C VAL A 1010 5.28 -28.14 11.54
N ASN A 1011 4.88 -29.31 11.06
CA ASN A 1011 4.97 -30.60 11.73
C ASN A 1011 5.11 -31.73 10.68
N LEU A 1012 5.25 -32.98 11.10
CA LEU A 1012 5.42 -34.12 10.16
C LEU A 1012 4.16 -34.44 9.32
N ASP A 1013 2.97 -33.99 9.73
CA ASP A 1013 1.73 -34.06 8.94
C ASP A 1013 1.59 -32.88 7.94
N THR A 1014 2.58 -31.98 7.90
CA THR A 1014 2.59 -30.84 6.98
C THR A 1014 2.86 -31.33 5.57
N LYS A 1015 2.04 -30.86 4.64
CA LYS A 1015 2.23 -31.12 3.22
C LYS A 1015 2.96 -29.97 2.57
N VAL A 1016 3.74 -30.30 1.54
CA VAL A 1016 4.43 -29.32 0.70
C VAL A 1016 4.04 -29.48 -0.75
N HIS A 1017 4.17 -28.39 -1.50
CA HIS A 1017 3.89 -28.33 -2.92
C HIS A 1017 5.03 -27.57 -3.59
N ILE A 1018 5.55 -28.11 -4.70
CA ILE A 1018 6.63 -27.48 -5.47
C ILE A 1018 6.14 -27.13 -6.86
N LYS A 1019 6.42 -25.89 -7.24
CA LYS A 1019 5.96 -25.29 -8.48
C LYS A 1019 7.10 -24.55 -9.16
N SER A 1020 7.28 -24.81 -10.46
CA SER A 1020 8.15 -24.01 -11.30
C SER A 1020 7.34 -23.02 -12.13
N ILE A 1021 7.80 -21.77 -12.17
CA ILE A 1021 7.33 -20.71 -13.07
C ILE A 1021 8.51 -20.09 -13.83
N LYS A 1022 9.54 -20.89 -14.10
CA LYS A 1022 10.76 -20.44 -14.78
C LYS A 1022 10.46 -19.72 -16.09
N LYS A 1023 9.55 -20.28 -16.90
CA LYS A 1023 9.15 -19.70 -18.20
C LYS A 1023 8.60 -18.28 -18.07
N LEU A 1024 7.86 -17.98 -17.01
CA LEU A 1024 7.43 -16.61 -16.72
C LEU A 1024 8.63 -15.70 -16.46
N GLY A 1025 9.60 -16.18 -15.67
CA GLY A 1025 10.84 -15.44 -15.42
C GLY A 1025 11.62 -15.14 -16.71
N ASP A 1026 11.74 -16.13 -17.60
CA ASP A 1026 12.39 -15.96 -18.90
C ASP A 1026 11.64 -14.93 -19.78
N ASP A 1027 10.30 -14.96 -19.77
CA ASP A 1027 9.48 -14.00 -20.50
C ASP A 1027 9.60 -12.56 -19.94
N ILE A 1028 9.69 -12.40 -18.62
CA ILE A 1028 9.90 -11.11 -17.95
C ILE A 1028 11.29 -10.56 -18.29
N ASP A 1029 12.33 -11.40 -18.19
CA ASP A 1029 13.71 -11.02 -18.53
C ASP A 1029 13.78 -10.52 -19.97
N LEU A 1030 13.15 -11.24 -20.90
CA LEU A 1030 13.09 -10.84 -22.31
C LEU A 1030 12.33 -9.51 -22.49
N PHE A 1031 11.19 -9.33 -21.83
CA PHE A 1031 10.40 -8.10 -21.89
C PHE A 1031 11.21 -6.88 -21.44
N ILE A 1032 11.90 -6.99 -20.30
CA ILE A 1032 12.76 -5.92 -19.76
C ILE A 1032 13.92 -5.64 -20.73
N SER A 1033 14.57 -6.69 -21.24
CA SER A 1033 15.71 -6.52 -22.16
C SER A 1033 15.31 -5.80 -23.44
N LYS A 1034 14.14 -6.13 -24.01
CA LYS A 1034 13.63 -5.52 -25.24
C LYS A 1034 13.24 -4.06 -25.05
N LEU A 1035 12.61 -3.72 -23.91
CA LEU A 1035 12.30 -2.32 -23.57
C LEU A 1035 13.57 -1.49 -23.40
N ARG A 1036 14.59 -2.02 -22.71
CA ARG A 1036 15.88 -1.33 -22.51
C ARG A 1036 16.70 -1.19 -23.79
N ALA A 1037 16.52 -2.09 -24.75
CA ALA A 1037 17.19 -2.06 -26.04
C ALA A 1037 16.47 -1.16 -27.08
N TYR A 1038 15.30 -0.59 -26.74
CA TYR A 1038 14.56 0.26 -27.66
C TYR A 1038 15.10 1.71 -27.61
N ASP A 1039 15.65 2.18 -28.73
CA ASP A 1039 16.28 3.49 -28.84
C ASP A 1039 15.37 4.63 -28.36
N ASN A 1040 15.96 5.57 -27.60
CA ASN A 1040 15.37 6.82 -27.10
C ASN A 1040 14.40 6.72 -25.92
N ILE A 1041 14.28 5.57 -25.23
CA ILE A 1041 13.54 5.50 -23.96
C ILE A 1041 14.33 4.78 -22.86
N ASN A 1042 14.16 5.21 -21.60
CA ASN A 1042 14.67 4.52 -20.43
C ASN A 1042 13.65 4.61 -19.29
N PRO A 1043 12.48 3.96 -19.42
CA PRO A 1043 11.43 4.04 -18.41
C PRO A 1043 11.85 3.36 -17.11
N GLU A 1044 11.38 3.89 -15.98
CA GLU A 1044 11.39 3.14 -14.73
C GLU A 1044 10.36 2.00 -14.81
N ILE A 1045 10.81 0.76 -14.65
CA ILE A 1045 9.97 -0.43 -14.76
C ILE A 1045 9.60 -0.92 -13.36
N TYR A 1046 8.30 -1.14 -13.15
CA TYR A 1046 7.71 -1.70 -11.96
C TYR A 1046 7.06 -3.04 -12.29
N LEU A 1047 7.49 -4.12 -11.64
CA LEU A 1047 6.85 -5.41 -11.68
C LEU A 1047 5.91 -5.55 -10.49
N ALA A 1048 4.60 -5.60 -10.73
CA ALA A 1048 3.61 -5.80 -9.69
C ALA A 1048 3.21 -7.28 -9.60
N CYS A 1049 3.13 -7.82 -8.38
CA CYS A 1049 2.59 -9.16 -8.17
C CYS A 1049 1.05 -9.16 -8.11
N MET A 1050 0.46 -10.35 -7.99
CA MET A 1050 -0.99 -10.53 -7.86
C MET A 1050 -1.39 -10.56 -6.38
N GLY A 1051 -2.65 -10.19 -6.12
CA GLY A 1051 -3.27 -10.34 -4.81
C GLY A 1051 -3.54 -11.80 -4.39
N VAL A 1052 -4.07 -11.98 -3.18
CA VAL A 1052 -4.39 -13.29 -2.60
C VAL A 1052 -5.45 -14.07 -3.42
N SER A 1053 -5.03 -15.13 -4.09
CA SER A 1053 -5.93 -15.96 -4.90
C SER A 1053 -6.77 -16.96 -4.10
N ASN A 1054 -7.74 -17.60 -4.76
CA ASN A 1054 -8.32 -18.87 -4.33
C ASN A 1054 -7.54 -20.02 -4.96
N MET A 1055 -6.83 -20.82 -4.17
CA MET A 1055 -6.02 -21.95 -4.68
C MET A 1055 -6.84 -23.07 -5.32
N ASN A 1056 -8.13 -23.23 -5.01
CA ASN A 1056 -8.97 -24.20 -5.72
C ASN A 1056 -9.29 -23.75 -7.15
N HIS A 1057 -9.00 -22.49 -7.49
CA HIS A 1057 -9.26 -21.87 -8.79
C HIS A 1057 -7.97 -21.42 -9.53
N ARG A 1058 -6.99 -20.86 -8.81
CA ARG A 1058 -5.77 -20.24 -9.37
C ARG A 1058 -4.58 -20.49 -8.44
N GLN A 1059 -3.45 -20.92 -8.97
CA GLN A 1059 -2.29 -21.35 -8.20
C GLN A 1059 -1.26 -20.21 -8.03
N LEU A 1060 -1.70 -19.01 -7.63
CA LEU A 1060 -0.85 -17.80 -7.62
C LEU A 1060 0.00 -17.63 -6.35
N LEU A 1061 -0.12 -18.53 -5.37
CA LEU A 1061 0.75 -18.49 -4.19
C LEU A 1061 2.22 -18.64 -4.61
N GLY A 1062 3.06 -17.72 -4.15
CA GLY A 1062 4.50 -17.71 -4.39
C GLY A 1062 4.97 -16.85 -5.57
N TYR A 1063 4.05 -16.31 -6.36
CA TYR A 1063 4.42 -15.32 -7.39
C TYR A 1063 4.99 -14.03 -6.78
N ARG A 1064 4.54 -13.63 -5.57
CA ARG A 1064 5.11 -12.48 -4.86
C ARG A 1064 6.62 -12.65 -4.67
N GLU A 1065 7.03 -13.78 -4.12
CA GLU A 1065 8.43 -14.11 -3.84
C GLU A 1065 9.25 -14.19 -5.14
N TYR A 1066 8.72 -14.87 -6.15
CA TYR A 1066 9.42 -15.06 -7.42
C TYR A 1066 9.55 -13.77 -8.24
N ILE A 1067 8.47 -12.99 -8.40
CA ILE A 1067 8.51 -11.70 -9.12
C ILE A 1067 9.42 -10.71 -8.38
N ARG A 1068 9.41 -10.70 -7.04
CA ARG A 1068 10.35 -9.88 -6.24
C ARG A 1068 11.81 -10.27 -6.51
N TYR A 1069 12.09 -11.57 -6.63
CA TYR A 1069 13.40 -12.07 -7.02
C TYR A 1069 13.79 -11.60 -8.43
N ILE A 1070 12.91 -11.76 -9.43
CA ILE A 1070 13.16 -11.34 -10.82
C ILE A 1070 13.35 -9.82 -10.91
N ALA A 1071 12.57 -9.03 -10.16
CA ALA A 1071 12.71 -7.58 -10.10
C ALA A 1071 14.10 -7.18 -9.59
N LYS A 1072 14.54 -7.79 -8.48
CA LYS A 1072 15.88 -7.58 -7.92
C LYS A 1072 16.98 -8.01 -8.89
N LYS A 1073 16.82 -9.18 -9.54
CA LYS A 1073 17.76 -9.71 -10.55
C LYS A 1073 17.95 -8.72 -11.70
N ASN A 1074 16.88 -8.08 -12.17
CA ASN A 1074 16.91 -7.16 -13.30
C ASN A 1074 17.17 -5.69 -12.93
N ASN A 1075 17.36 -5.37 -11.64
CA ASN A 1075 17.44 -4.00 -11.14
C ASN A 1075 16.23 -3.14 -11.59
N VAL A 1076 15.02 -3.66 -11.33
CA VAL A 1076 13.74 -2.95 -11.55
C VAL A 1076 12.93 -2.94 -10.25
N LYS A 1077 11.89 -2.11 -10.17
CA LYS A 1077 11.07 -1.95 -8.96
C LYS A 1077 10.07 -3.09 -8.82
N PHE A 1078 9.69 -3.38 -7.58
CA PHE A 1078 8.69 -4.40 -7.23
C PHE A 1078 7.53 -3.78 -6.46
N ILE A 1079 6.29 -4.10 -6.85
CA ILE A 1079 5.07 -3.66 -6.14
C ILE A 1079 4.40 -4.89 -5.53
N ASP A 1080 4.24 -4.86 -4.19
CA ASP A 1080 3.60 -5.94 -3.42
C ASP A 1080 2.08 -5.75 -3.31
N MET A 1081 1.33 -6.44 -4.15
CA MET A 1081 -0.14 -6.46 -4.11
C MET A 1081 -0.71 -7.54 -3.20
N PHE A 1082 0.09 -8.57 -2.88
CA PHE A 1082 -0.35 -9.70 -2.08
C PHE A 1082 -0.53 -9.31 -0.62
N THR A 1083 0.42 -8.55 -0.06
CA THR A 1083 0.36 -8.09 1.34
C THR A 1083 -0.90 -7.27 1.65
N PRO A 1084 -1.22 -6.16 0.94
CA PRO A 1084 -2.42 -5.37 1.24
C PRO A 1084 -3.72 -6.14 1.02
N THR A 1085 -3.77 -7.05 0.04
CA THR A 1085 -4.96 -7.89 -0.17
C THR A 1085 -5.10 -8.98 0.89
N SER A 1086 -4.00 -9.53 1.41
CA SER A 1086 -4.01 -10.47 2.54
C SER A 1086 -4.42 -9.78 3.84
N GLU A 1087 -3.88 -8.59 4.11
CA GLU A 1087 -4.25 -7.79 5.27
C GLU A 1087 -5.75 -7.48 5.27
N TYR A 1088 -6.30 -7.00 4.16
CA TYR A 1088 -7.74 -6.80 4.02
C TYR A 1088 -8.54 -8.10 4.27
N GLN A 1089 -8.15 -9.21 3.63
CA GLN A 1089 -8.83 -10.50 3.80
C GLN A 1089 -8.71 -11.07 5.22
N SER A 1090 -7.71 -10.65 5.99
CA SER A 1090 -7.49 -11.06 7.38
C SER A 1090 -8.18 -10.17 8.41
N THR A 1091 -8.62 -8.97 8.02
CA THR A 1091 -9.16 -7.94 8.93
C THR A 1091 -10.62 -7.60 8.68
N VAL A 1092 -11.16 -7.96 7.51
CA VAL A 1092 -12.56 -7.76 7.17
C VAL A 1092 -13.50 -8.43 8.19
N GLU A 1093 -14.64 -7.79 8.47
CA GLU A 1093 -15.57 -8.22 9.53
C GLU A 1093 -16.08 -9.64 9.25
N ARG A 1094 -16.11 -10.46 10.31
CA ARG A 1094 -16.68 -11.81 10.28
C ARG A 1094 -18.20 -11.73 10.36
N THR A 1095 -18.84 -11.58 9.21
CA THR A 1095 -20.29 -11.42 9.10
C THR A 1095 -21.07 -12.74 9.18
N ILE A 1096 -20.38 -13.88 9.13
CA ILE A 1096 -21.00 -15.21 9.14
C ILE A 1096 -20.58 -15.99 10.39
N THR A 1097 -21.56 -16.64 11.03
CA THR A 1097 -21.36 -17.56 12.15
C THR A 1097 -22.13 -18.85 11.89
N TYR A 1098 -21.47 -19.98 12.14
CA TYR A 1098 -22.05 -21.32 12.10
C TYR A 1098 -21.87 -21.99 13.45
N GLU A 1099 -22.87 -22.74 13.88
CA GLU A 1099 -22.84 -23.52 15.11
C GLU A 1099 -22.97 -25.00 14.75
N ILE A 1100 -22.05 -25.81 15.24
CA ILE A 1100 -21.99 -27.25 14.99
C ILE A 1100 -21.94 -27.95 16.35
N ASN A 1101 -22.83 -28.90 16.57
CA ASN A 1101 -22.73 -29.80 17.71
C ASN A 1101 -21.73 -30.90 17.37
N SER A 1102 -20.65 -31.01 18.14
CA SER A 1102 -19.65 -32.04 17.95
C SER A 1102 -20.28 -33.42 18.11
N THR A 1103 -19.98 -34.33 17.18
CA THR A 1103 -20.40 -35.73 17.21
C THR A 1103 -19.27 -36.67 17.63
N GLY A 1104 -18.09 -36.13 17.95
CA GLY A 1104 -16.86 -36.93 18.06
C GLY A 1104 -16.16 -37.20 16.73
N ALA A 1105 -16.64 -36.64 15.62
CA ALA A 1105 -16.01 -36.77 14.31
C ALA A 1105 -14.84 -35.77 14.12
N ASN A 1106 -14.00 -36.06 13.13
CA ASN A 1106 -12.88 -35.21 12.70
C ASN A 1106 -13.20 -34.35 11.45
N ASP A 1107 -14.40 -34.51 10.90
CA ASP A 1107 -14.78 -33.91 9.63
C ASP A 1107 -16.24 -33.48 9.71
N TYR A 1108 -16.46 -32.17 9.63
CA TYR A 1108 -17.80 -31.58 9.69
C TYR A 1108 -18.07 -30.77 8.44
N ILE A 1109 -19.25 -30.98 7.86
CA ILE A 1109 -19.77 -30.08 6.84
C ILE A 1109 -20.31 -28.85 7.55
N ILE A 1110 -19.85 -27.68 7.15
CA ILE A 1110 -20.42 -26.41 7.62
C ILE A 1110 -21.67 -26.18 6.77
N LEU A 1111 -22.87 -26.12 7.36
CA LEU A 1111 -24.15 -25.98 6.66
C LEU A 1111 -24.97 -24.77 7.17
N LYS A 1112 -25.78 -24.17 6.29
CA LYS A 1112 -26.95 -23.36 6.66
C LYS A 1112 -28.18 -24.11 6.16
N GLU A 1113 -29.22 -24.23 6.98
CA GLU A 1113 -30.32 -25.20 6.82
C GLU A 1113 -31.15 -25.12 5.51
N THR A 1114 -30.94 -24.12 4.64
CA THR A 1114 -31.74 -23.95 3.41
C THR A 1114 -31.01 -23.40 2.16
N GLU A 1115 -29.69 -23.22 2.16
CA GLU A 1115 -28.97 -22.60 1.02
C GLU A 1115 -27.74 -23.41 0.59
N ASN A 1116 -27.62 -23.70 -0.72
CA ASN A 1116 -26.37 -24.17 -1.33
C ASN A 1116 -25.26 -23.15 -0.99
N ILE A 1117 -24.33 -23.53 -0.14
CA ILE A 1117 -23.31 -22.60 0.35
C ILE A 1117 -22.34 -22.29 -0.78
N ASN A 1118 -22.21 -21.00 -1.11
CA ASN A 1118 -21.24 -20.47 -2.05
C ASN A 1118 -20.88 -19.05 -1.52
N PRO A 1119 -19.71 -18.82 -0.88
CA PRO A 1119 -18.37 -19.15 -1.35
C PRO A 1119 -17.37 -19.57 -0.23
N ILE A 1120 -16.06 -19.54 -0.53
CA ILE A 1120 -14.97 -19.80 0.41
C ILE A 1120 -15.01 -18.81 1.59
N LEU A 1121 -15.01 -19.35 2.81
CA LEU A 1121 -14.93 -18.57 4.04
C LEU A 1121 -13.50 -18.06 4.27
N ARG A 1122 -13.35 -16.75 4.48
CA ARG A 1122 -12.10 -16.05 4.82
C ARG A 1122 -12.16 -15.50 6.25
N ASN A 1123 -11.01 -15.04 6.75
CA ASN A 1123 -10.81 -14.56 8.12
C ASN A 1123 -11.43 -15.47 9.19
N VAL A 1124 -11.12 -16.77 9.14
CA VAL A 1124 -11.85 -17.76 9.92
C VAL A 1124 -11.35 -17.83 11.37
N THR A 1125 -12.28 -18.01 12.29
CA THR A 1125 -12.02 -18.51 13.65
C THR A 1125 -12.91 -19.71 13.93
N VAL A 1126 -12.41 -20.63 14.75
CA VAL A 1126 -13.13 -21.83 15.18
C VAL A 1126 -13.02 -21.87 16.69
N GLU A 1127 -14.14 -21.74 17.38
CA GLU A 1127 -14.21 -21.69 18.83
C GLU A 1127 -14.86 -22.96 19.37
N VAL A 1128 -14.34 -23.50 20.46
CA VAL A 1128 -14.96 -24.57 21.24
C VAL A 1128 -15.08 -24.08 22.67
N ASP A 1129 -16.29 -24.09 23.22
CA ASP A 1129 -16.58 -23.56 24.56
C ASP A 1129 -16.04 -22.12 24.78
N GLY A 1130 -16.04 -21.29 23.72
CA GLY A 1130 -15.57 -19.91 23.76
C GLY A 1130 -14.05 -19.72 23.58
N MET A 1131 -13.27 -20.78 23.42
CA MET A 1131 -11.83 -20.71 23.14
C MET A 1131 -11.54 -20.93 21.66
N ASN A 1132 -10.82 -20.00 21.01
CA ASN A 1132 -10.41 -20.14 19.61
C ASN A 1132 -9.30 -21.21 19.49
N ILE A 1133 -9.57 -22.24 18.69
CA ILE A 1133 -8.67 -23.36 18.40
C ILE A 1133 -8.13 -23.34 16.96
N PHE A 1134 -8.44 -22.30 16.17
CA PHE A 1134 -8.02 -22.21 14.79
C PHE A 1134 -6.55 -21.82 14.65
N ASP A 1135 -5.71 -22.80 14.32
CA ASP A 1135 -4.24 -22.68 14.27
C ASP A 1135 -3.62 -23.07 12.91
N GLY A 1136 -4.46 -23.43 11.92
CA GLY A 1136 -4.03 -23.87 10.58
C GLY A 1136 -3.21 -25.17 10.54
N LYS A 1137 -3.00 -25.79 11.70
CA LYS A 1137 -2.19 -26.99 11.90
C LYS A 1137 -3.07 -28.17 12.27
N ASN A 1138 -3.83 -28.03 13.34
CA ASN A 1138 -4.73 -29.02 13.90
C ASN A 1138 -6.17 -28.78 13.44
N VAL A 1139 -6.50 -27.55 13.04
CA VAL A 1139 -7.81 -27.18 12.50
C VAL A 1139 -7.64 -26.53 11.13
N ARG A 1140 -8.33 -27.05 10.11
CA ARG A 1140 -8.24 -26.56 8.72
C ARG A 1140 -9.61 -26.52 8.06
N LEU A 1141 -9.76 -25.66 7.05
CA LEU A 1141 -10.90 -25.70 6.14
C LEU A 1141 -10.54 -26.35 4.81
N SER A 1142 -11.54 -26.96 4.16
CA SER A 1142 -11.45 -27.42 2.78
C SER A 1142 -12.77 -27.18 2.04
N GLY A 1143 -12.76 -27.35 0.71
CA GLY A 1143 -13.93 -27.15 -0.14
C GLY A 1143 -14.11 -25.70 -0.61
N GLY A 1144 -15.33 -25.37 -1.04
CA GLY A 1144 -15.70 -24.08 -1.64
C GLY A 1144 -15.75 -24.10 -3.17
N TYR A 1145 -15.77 -22.91 -3.77
CA TYR A 1145 -15.74 -22.74 -5.23
C TYR A 1145 -14.36 -23.05 -5.81
N GLY A 1146 -14.30 -23.80 -6.91
CA GLY A 1146 -13.06 -24.17 -7.56
C GLY A 1146 -13.24 -25.07 -8.77
N TYR A 1147 -12.13 -25.64 -9.23
CA TYR A 1147 -12.09 -26.61 -10.32
C TYR A 1147 -11.83 -28.01 -9.73
N TYR A 1148 -12.75 -28.96 -9.96
CA TYR A 1148 -12.77 -30.27 -9.30
C TYR A 1148 -12.94 -31.41 -10.30
N TRP A 1149 -12.52 -32.61 -9.92
CA TRP A 1149 -12.73 -33.86 -10.67
C TRP A 1149 -14.14 -34.44 -10.42
N ASN A 1150 -14.68 -35.11 -11.42
CA ASN A 1150 -15.85 -35.97 -11.36
C ASN A 1150 -15.42 -37.46 -11.35
N THR A 1151 -16.32 -38.35 -10.94
CA THR A 1151 -16.06 -39.81 -10.92
C THR A 1151 -15.82 -40.44 -12.29
N ASP A 1152 -16.27 -39.79 -13.37
CA ASP A 1152 -16.00 -40.19 -14.75
C ASP A 1152 -14.66 -39.64 -15.28
N LEU A 1153 -13.84 -39.03 -14.41
CA LEU A 1153 -12.58 -38.35 -14.74
C LEU A 1153 -12.73 -37.12 -15.63
N THR A 1154 -13.94 -36.59 -15.80
CA THR A 1154 -14.12 -35.22 -16.29
C THR A 1154 -13.83 -34.23 -15.16
N HIS A 1155 -13.65 -32.95 -15.49
CA HIS A 1155 -13.42 -31.91 -14.50
C HIS A 1155 -14.07 -30.59 -14.92
N GLY A 1156 -14.45 -29.76 -13.95
CA GLY A 1156 -15.15 -28.53 -14.22
C GLY A 1156 -15.26 -27.60 -13.02
N TYR A 1157 -15.80 -26.41 -13.27
CA TYR A 1157 -16.15 -25.46 -12.22
C TYR A 1157 -17.30 -26.01 -11.38
N LYS A 1158 -17.08 -26.13 -10.08
CA LYS A 1158 -18.06 -26.61 -9.12
C LYS A 1158 -17.85 -25.96 -7.76
N THR A 1159 -18.92 -25.85 -6.99
CA THR A 1159 -18.84 -25.52 -5.56
C THR A 1159 -18.99 -26.81 -4.77
N THR A 1160 -17.99 -27.10 -3.94
CA THR A 1160 -18.04 -28.21 -2.96
C THR A 1160 -18.36 -27.64 -1.58
N PRO A 1161 -19.07 -28.38 -0.71
CA PRO A 1161 -19.36 -27.90 0.65
C PRO A 1161 -18.08 -27.55 1.41
N THR A 1162 -18.09 -26.42 2.11
CA THR A 1162 -16.97 -26.07 3.01
C THR A 1162 -16.96 -27.02 4.20
N ARG A 1163 -15.81 -27.62 4.50
CA ARG A 1163 -15.64 -28.59 5.57
C ARG A 1163 -14.65 -28.08 6.61
N LEU A 1164 -14.99 -28.30 7.87
CA LEU A 1164 -14.07 -28.18 9.00
C LEU A 1164 -13.39 -29.53 9.21
N LEU A 1165 -12.07 -29.54 9.08
CA LEU A 1165 -11.21 -30.71 9.30
C LEU A 1165 -10.43 -30.52 10.59
N LEU A 1166 -10.58 -31.48 11.50
CA LEU A 1166 -9.90 -31.53 12.78
C LEU A 1166 -8.90 -32.69 12.77
N LYS A 1167 -7.70 -32.43 13.27
CA LYS A 1167 -6.72 -33.49 13.48
C LYS A 1167 -7.16 -34.43 14.62
N GLU A 1168 -7.59 -33.83 15.73
CA GLU A 1168 -8.06 -34.56 16.91
C GLU A 1168 -9.57 -34.31 17.10
N PRO A 1169 -10.34 -35.34 17.45
CA PRO A 1169 -11.78 -35.22 17.58
C PRO A 1169 -12.14 -34.39 18.81
N ILE A 1170 -13.16 -33.54 18.66
CA ILE A 1170 -13.76 -32.83 19.79
C ILE A 1170 -14.80 -33.75 20.43
N GLU A 1171 -14.86 -33.78 21.75
CA GLU A 1171 -15.82 -34.60 22.51
C GLU A 1171 -17.28 -34.37 22.03
N ALA A 1172 -18.07 -35.45 21.95
CA ALA A 1172 -19.46 -35.38 21.52
C ALA A 1172 -20.31 -34.50 22.47
N GLY A 1173 -21.20 -33.68 21.91
CA GLY A 1173 -22.06 -32.75 22.65
C GLY A 1173 -21.44 -31.38 22.93
N LYS A 1174 -20.13 -31.18 22.67
CA LYS A 1174 -19.49 -29.86 22.71
C LYS A 1174 -19.94 -28.97 21.55
N LYS A 1175 -20.04 -27.66 21.79
CA LYS A 1175 -20.44 -26.69 20.77
C LYS A 1175 -19.21 -26.13 20.06
N ILE A 1176 -19.18 -26.28 18.74
CA ILE A 1176 -18.16 -25.71 17.85
C ILE A 1176 -18.80 -24.49 17.16
N ILE A 1177 -18.15 -23.34 17.24
CA ILE A 1177 -18.60 -22.10 16.59
C ILE A 1177 -17.58 -21.71 15.53
N VAL A 1178 -17.98 -21.69 14.27
CA VAL A 1178 -17.13 -21.23 13.16
C VAL A 1178 -17.57 -19.84 12.75
N LYS A 1179 -16.68 -18.85 12.83
CA LYS A 1179 -16.94 -17.48 12.37
C LYS A 1179 -16.04 -17.14 11.21
N GLY A 1180 -16.54 -16.36 10.25
CA GLY A 1180 -15.74 -15.89 9.12
C GLY A 1180 -16.53 -14.94 8.22
N THR A 1181 -16.02 -14.72 7.01
CA THR A 1181 -16.62 -13.82 6.04
C THR A 1181 -16.56 -14.36 4.61
N THR A 1182 -17.47 -13.87 3.78
CA THR A 1182 -17.48 -14.12 2.33
C THR A 1182 -17.13 -12.86 1.54
N GLU A 1183 -16.94 -11.74 2.24
CA GLU A 1183 -16.38 -10.54 1.65
C GLU A 1183 -14.96 -10.82 1.15
N ARG A 1184 -14.61 -10.18 0.04
CA ARG A 1184 -13.39 -10.45 -0.69
C ARG A 1184 -13.03 -9.25 -1.54
N TYR A 1185 -11.73 -9.01 -1.70
CA TYR A 1185 -11.24 -7.92 -2.56
C TYR A 1185 -11.55 -8.18 -4.04
N SER A 1186 -11.89 -9.41 -4.41
CA SER A 1186 -12.14 -9.84 -5.80
C SER A 1186 -13.38 -10.72 -5.89
N GLY A 1187 -14.24 -10.45 -6.87
CA GLY A 1187 -15.49 -11.19 -7.12
C GLY A 1187 -15.33 -12.63 -7.63
N ASP A 1188 -14.14 -13.04 -8.05
CA ASP A 1188 -13.85 -14.42 -8.47
C ASP A 1188 -12.52 -14.95 -7.89
N TYR A 1189 -12.01 -14.25 -6.87
CA TYR A 1189 -10.71 -14.48 -6.22
C TYR A 1189 -9.51 -14.33 -7.16
N CYS A 1190 -9.67 -13.49 -8.18
CA CYS A 1190 -8.64 -13.06 -9.09
C CYS A 1190 -8.90 -11.59 -9.47
N HIS A 1191 -9.95 -11.31 -10.23
CA HIS A 1191 -10.28 -10.02 -10.83
C HIS A 1191 -10.86 -9.01 -9.83
N MET A 1192 -10.41 -7.75 -9.90
CA MET A 1192 -10.89 -6.66 -9.04
C MET A 1192 -12.26 -6.10 -9.46
N GLY A 1193 -13.24 -6.97 -9.68
CA GLY A 1193 -14.61 -6.55 -9.99
C GLY A 1193 -15.30 -5.83 -8.82
N ALA A 1194 -14.78 -5.95 -7.60
CA ALA A 1194 -15.25 -5.22 -6.43
C ALA A 1194 -14.51 -3.89 -6.29
N GLU A 1195 -15.24 -2.82 -5.96
CA GLU A 1195 -14.68 -1.48 -5.71
C GLU A 1195 -13.54 -1.48 -4.69
N THR A 1196 -13.63 -2.31 -3.64
CA THR A 1196 -12.55 -2.51 -2.67
C THR A 1196 -11.25 -3.00 -3.31
N GLY A 1197 -11.34 -3.93 -4.27
CA GLY A 1197 -10.17 -4.42 -5.01
C GLY A 1197 -9.53 -3.33 -5.85
N LYS A 1198 -10.36 -2.57 -6.59
CA LYS A 1198 -9.88 -1.43 -7.40
C LYS A 1198 -9.14 -0.43 -6.54
N TYR A 1199 -9.68 -0.11 -5.37
CA TYR A 1199 -9.08 0.86 -4.45
C TYR A 1199 -7.78 0.37 -3.81
N LEU A 1200 -7.75 -0.87 -3.31
CA LEU A 1200 -6.53 -1.48 -2.76
C LEU A 1200 -5.41 -1.47 -3.80
N TYR A 1201 -5.73 -1.76 -5.06
CA TYR A 1201 -4.71 -1.75 -6.10
C TYR A 1201 -4.30 -0.34 -6.49
N GLY A 1202 -5.25 0.55 -6.72
CA GLY A 1202 -4.96 1.92 -7.15
C GLY A 1202 -4.09 2.66 -6.13
N THR A 1203 -4.44 2.56 -4.85
CA THR A 1203 -3.66 3.18 -3.76
C THR A 1203 -2.28 2.55 -3.58
N THR A 1204 -2.16 1.22 -3.65
CA THR A 1204 -0.87 0.53 -3.51
C THR A 1204 0.07 0.89 -4.65
N ILE A 1205 -0.42 0.86 -5.89
CA ILE A 1205 0.38 1.22 -7.07
C ILE A 1205 0.79 2.69 -6.98
N LEU A 1206 -0.15 3.60 -6.71
CA LEU A 1206 0.14 5.03 -6.60
C LEU A 1206 1.18 5.32 -5.53
N LYS A 1207 1.09 4.69 -4.35
CA LYS A 1207 2.08 4.86 -3.27
C LYS A 1207 3.50 4.48 -3.68
N ASN A 1208 3.67 3.57 -4.64
CA ASN A 1208 4.98 3.17 -5.15
C ASN A 1208 5.46 4.03 -6.33
N LEU A 1209 4.55 4.76 -6.98
CA LEU A 1209 4.87 5.68 -8.07
C LEU A 1209 5.28 7.07 -7.59
N LEU A 1210 4.81 7.46 -6.39
CA LEU A 1210 5.16 8.68 -5.66
C LEU A 1210 6.43 8.47 -4.84
#